data_AF-A0A261BXT3-F1
#
_entry.id   AF-A0A261BXT3-F1
#
_cell.length_a   1.000
_cell.length_b   1.000
_cell.length_c   1.000
_cell.angle_alpha   90.00
_cell.angle_beta   90.00
_cell.angle_gamma   90.00
#
_symmetry.space_group_name_H-M   'P 1'
#
loop_
_entity.id
_entity.type
_entity.pdbx_description
1 polymer ?
#
loop_
_entity_poly.entity_id
_entity_poly.type
_entity_poly.pdbx_seq_one_letter_code
_entity_poly.pdbx_strand_id
1 'polypeptide(L)'
;MNASTIPAEANLKKLVFNCIPKELIPTSWKCREGDNMDDIQDLFDEVNLGMFDSPSALRGVLTEHLSSPNSSNRLNLNSFHIMHMCPKFHYNLKHTAYAYKSDVYLAFDLPLLTPFRGWEAKVVETILKHCWKHLGSRFHHEMIQVPDFSDAYYCLKNYCEHFMDVADTQLRSIHLSTLQEFLQDFWVNGLELDLEETGDLVYNMLMKFKKKYSVRNDLKYRKMIVWIGSVIRNFMVFMKKNSVDLAPFNETTEKKAIVRMFTIQNNHFLIPHELLKTLKDQNMDVSGIEQESSEGIASNDSGEENKPPSNPSEEKVTKKKSKKTKKNQKTTTSSSEEVKKEVIESNSCSKCFNASKFTREANEKLRLCKIENKHLKKNLATAQVEIEEIKEKTKDKDERIRMLERLLEEKDRELAQKDEVVKQYAANEEAKNAIIRKQELKTQQSRDEKLQEDQRSPQAILVPTKSDEHSEKVRDVLHKLLAIRETLQKENPISSCSRVADRFINNTHNAETKQRISYEMRKFCKEAKDYSKAVENRLAMIRGDQLITADQIPALPDFPVFSVGFRKAYKETMKSKAPKICESLLTIPKGELADVECLICLDTIDVKDESQKCECCSRRYHNDCIRDWFKVKRNCPACSSGLLDNEEFPSLG
;
A
#
# COMPACT_ATOMS: atom_id res chain seq x y z
N MET A 1 12.93 -20.08 -12.68
CA MET A 1 14.10 -19.35 -13.23
C MET A 1 15.26 -19.53 -12.27
N ASN A 2 16.37 -20.15 -12.67
CA ASN A 2 17.43 -20.56 -11.74
C ASN A 2 18.65 -19.63 -11.80
N ALA A 3 18.42 -18.32 -11.71
CA ALA A 3 19.47 -17.31 -11.63
C ALA A 3 20.00 -17.20 -10.19
N SER A 4 20.71 -18.22 -9.72
CA SER A 4 21.25 -18.29 -8.36
C SER A 4 22.59 -17.54 -8.22
N THR A 5 22.60 -16.24 -8.49
CA THR A 5 23.81 -15.41 -8.40
C THR A 5 23.96 -14.87 -6.97
N ILE A 6 25.07 -15.23 -6.32
CA ILE A 6 25.34 -14.97 -4.90
C ILE A 6 25.58 -13.46 -4.63
N PRO A 7 25.18 -12.93 -3.47
CA PRO A 7 25.27 -11.50 -3.16
C PRO A 7 26.71 -11.01 -2.93
N ALA A 8 27.03 -9.81 -3.43
CA ALA A 8 28.41 -9.32 -3.53
C ALA A 8 29.15 -9.16 -2.18
N GLU A 9 30.46 -9.48 -2.22
CA GLU A 9 31.50 -9.39 -1.18
C GLU A 9 31.00 -9.30 0.28
N ALA A 10 30.63 -8.09 0.72
CA ALA A 10 30.20 -7.77 2.08
C ALA A 10 28.97 -8.57 2.58
N ASN A 11 28.23 -9.24 1.69
CA ASN A 11 27.14 -10.15 2.03
C ASN A 11 27.57 -11.62 2.06
N LEU A 12 28.37 -12.08 1.09
CA LEU A 12 28.95 -13.42 1.11
C LEU A 12 29.73 -13.65 2.40
N LYS A 13 30.62 -12.71 2.76
CA LYS A 13 31.41 -12.76 3.99
C LYS A 13 30.54 -12.87 5.25
N LYS A 14 29.40 -12.16 5.29
CA LYS A 14 28.41 -12.27 6.38
C LYS A 14 27.66 -13.61 6.39
N LEU A 15 27.25 -14.13 5.24
CA LEU A 15 26.59 -15.43 5.14
C LEU A 15 27.52 -16.55 5.63
N VAL A 16 28.77 -16.56 5.17
CA VAL A 16 29.82 -17.50 5.61
C VAL A 16 30.04 -17.41 7.12
N PHE A 17 30.22 -16.21 7.70
CA PHE A 17 30.36 -16.03 9.16
C PHE A 17 29.09 -16.34 10.00
N ASN A 18 27.95 -16.64 9.38
CA ASN A 18 26.75 -17.15 10.08
C ASN A 18 26.53 -18.66 9.87
N CYS A 19 27.08 -19.24 8.80
CA CYS A 19 26.91 -20.67 8.48
C CYS A 19 28.12 -21.54 8.86
N ILE A 20 29.29 -20.94 9.09
CA ILE A 20 30.54 -21.62 9.44
C ILE A 20 31.11 -21.00 10.74
N PRO A 21 31.57 -21.83 11.70
CA PRO A 21 32.32 -21.36 12.87
C PRO A 21 33.51 -20.48 12.49
N LYS A 22 33.75 -19.40 13.25
CA LYS A 22 34.81 -18.41 12.95
C LYS A 22 36.22 -19.01 13.02
N GLU A 23 36.34 -20.06 13.80
CA GLU A 23 37.54 -20.85 14.06
C GLU A 23 37.97 -21.68 12.82
N LEU A 24 37.07 -21.88 11.85
CA LEU A 24 37.29 -22.62 10.60
C LEU A 24 37.40 -21.71 9.37
N ILE A 25 37.43 -20.38 9.55
CA ILE A 25 37.54 -19.41 8.46
C ILE A 25 38.94 -18.76 8.52
N PRO A 26 39.78 -18.89 7.49
CA PRO A 26 41.14 -18.32 7.51
C PRO A 26 41.16 -16.80 7.64
N THR A 27 42.17 -16.27 8.32
CA THR A 27 42.44 -14.83 8.38
C THR A 27 43.02 -14.29 7.06
N SER A 28 43.55 -15.17 6.22
CA SER A 28 43.93 -14.94 4.81
C SER A 28 42.71 -14.69 3.91
N TRP A 29 41.59 -15.36 4.17
CA TRP A 29 40.46 -15.47 3.24
C TRP A 29 39.74 -14.13 3.00
N LYS A 30 39.46 -13.87 1.72
CA LYS A 30 38.85 -12.65 1.21
C LYS A 30 37.75 -13.04 0.23
N CYS A 31 36.73 -12.20 0.16
CA CYS A 31 35.84 -12.20 -0.99
C CYS A 31 36.30 -11.12 -1.98
N ARG A 32 35.90 -11.24 -3.24
CA ARG A 32 36.23 -10.35 -4.36
C ARG A 32 34.96 -9.69 -4.90
N GLU A 33 35.11 -8.59 -5.65
CA GLU A 33 33.99 -8.02 -6.43
C GLU A 33 33.88 -8.78 -7.77
N GLY A 34 33.01 -9.81 -7.84
CA GLY A 34 32.86 -10.59 -9.08
C GLY A 34 31.88 -11.76 -8.98
N ASP A 35 32.14 -12.81 -9.77
CA ASP A 35 31.47 -14.10 -9.60
C ASP A 35 32.02 -14.79 -8.34
N ASN A 36 31.15 -14.89 -7.34
CA ASN A 36 31.48 -15.34 -5.99
C ASN A 36 31.78 -16.85 -5.89
N MET A 37 31.74 -17.60 -7.00
CA MET A 37 32.11 -19.03 -7.02
C MET A 37 33.56 -19.26 -6.60
N ASP A 38 34.50 -18.45 -7.12
CA ASP A 38 35.92 -18.61 -6.85
C ASP A 38 36.24 -18.43 -5.36
N ASP A 39 35.63 -17.42 -4.70
CA ASP A 39 35.85 -17.18 -3.27
C ASP A 39 35.35 -18.32 -2.37
N ILE A 40 34.33 -19.06 -2.81
CA ILE A 40 33.80 -20.24 -2.09
C ILE A 40 34.70 -21.46 -2.35
N GLN A 41 35.32 -21.55 -3.52
CA GLN A 41 36.35 -22.54 -3.83
C GLN A 41 37.62 -22.28 -2.99
N ASP A 42 38.13 -21.04 -2.96
CA ASP A 42 39.29 -20.63 -2.15
C ASP A 42 39.13 -21.05 -0.68
N LEU A 43 37.93 -20.85 -0.10
CA LEU A 43 37.64 -21.20 1.30
C LEU A 43 37.73 -22.72 1.57
N PHE A 44 37.35 -23.53 0.58
CA PHE A 44 37.41 -24.99 0.61
C PHE A 44 38.84 -25.51 0.41
N ASP A 45 39.60 -24.82 -0.45
CA ASP A 45 40.98 -25.19 -0.77
C ASP A 45 41.95 -24.76 0.34
N GLU A 46 41.66 -23.66 1.06
CA GLU A 46 42.36 -23.29 2.30
C GLU A 46 41.95 -24.14 3.52
N VAL A 47 40.70 -24.62 3.62
CA VAL A 47 40.19 -25.38 4.80
C VAL A 47 39.27 -26.53 4.42
N ASN A 48 39.62 -27.74 4.88
CA ASN A 48 38.67 -28.85 4.95
C ASN A 48 37.61 -28.57 6.03
N LEU A 49 36.46 -28.05 5.62
CA LEU A 49 35.35 -27.67 6.50
C LEU A 49 34.64 -28.87 7.16
N GLY A 50 34.82 -30.10 6.66
CA GLY A 50 34.31 -31.36 7.24
C GLY A 50 32.78 -31.55 7.31
N MET A 51 32.00 -30.46 7.22
CA MET A 51 30.53 -30.45 7.33
C MET A 51 29.80 -30.27 5.98
N PHE A 52 30.56 -30.15 4.89
CA PHE A 52 30.07 -29.97 3.52
C PHE A 52 30.94 -30.78 2.56
N ASP A 53 30.34 -31.65 1.74
CA ASP A 53 31.09 -32.56 0.86
C ASP A 53 31.68 -31.88 -0.40
N SER A 54 31.30 -30.63 -0.68
CA SER A 54 31.81 -29.84 -1.81
C SER A 54 31.53 -28.33 -1.67
N PRO A 55 32.28 -27.47 -2.38
CA PRO A 55 31.97 -26.04 -2.53
C PRO A 55 30.52 -25.79 -3.00
N SER A 56 30.01 -26.66 -3.88
CA SER A 56 28.61 -26.62 -4.35
C SER A 56 27.60 -26.93 -3.24
N ALA A 57 27.91 -27.83 -2.30
CA ALA A 57 27.05 -28.13 -1.16
C ALA A 57 26.99 -26.95 -0.18
N LEU A 58 28.14 -26.35 0.16
CA LEU A 58 28.21 -25.12 0.95
C LEU A 58 27.44 -23.98 0.26
N ARG A 59 27.67 -23.74 -1.03
CA ARG A 59 26.90 -22.78 -1.83
C ARG A 59 25.40 -23.05 -1.76
N GLY A 60 24.96 -24.31 -1.82
CA GLY A 60 23.56 -24.70 -1.67
C GLY A 60 22.99 -24.24 -0.32
N VAL A 61 23.70 -24.52 0.77
CA VAL A 61 23.30 -24.13 2.13
C VAL A 61 23.33 -22.60 2.32
N LEU A 62 24.37 -21.90 1.85
CA LEU A 62 24.44 -20.42 1.87
C LEU A 62 23.27 -19.79 1.08
N THR A 63 22.94 -20.37 -0.08
CA THR A 63 21.81 -19.93 -0.93
C THR A 63 20.48 -20.17 -0.22
N GLU A 64 20.29 -21.31 0.44
CA GLU A 64 19.07 -21.58 1.21
C GLU A 64 18.97 -20.68 2.44
N HIS A 65 20.07 -20.39 3.13
CA HIS A 65 20.09 -19.50 4.28
C HIS A 65 19.74 -18.06 3.88
N LEU A 66 20.24 -17.59 2.73
CA LEU A 66 19.83 -16.34 2.10
C LEU A 66 18.35 -16.38 1.63
N SER A 67 17.88 -17.51 1.10
CA SER A 67 16.50 -17.71 0.64
C SER A 67 15.50 -18.00 1.78
N SER A 68 15.92 -17.87 3.05
CA SER A 68 15.02 -18.06 4.20
C SER A 68 14.23 -16.78 4.51
N PRO A 69 13.00 -16.88 5.03
CA PRO A 69 12.15 -15.70 5.19
C PRO A 69 12.78 -14.62 6.09
N ASN A 70 12.66 -13.37 5.65
CA ASN A 70 13.24 -12.20 6.34
C ASN A 70 14.77 -12.30 6.61
N SER A 71 15.51 -13.12 5.87
CA SER A 71 16.96 -13.36 6.01
C SER A 71 17.78 -12.07 6.01
N SER A 72 17.45 -11.12 5.14
CA SER A 72 18.17 -9.86 4.94
C SER A 72 18.23 -9.02 6.22
N ASN A 73 17.14 -8.97 6.99
CA ASN A 73 17.13 -8.35 8.31
C ASN A 73 17.79 -9.25 9.37
N ARG A 74 17.49 -10.57 9.40
CA ARG A 74 18.04 -11.51 10.40
C ARG A 74 19.56 -11.55 10.42
N LEU A 75 20.17 -11.58 9.23
CA LEU A 75 21.61 -11.68 8.99
C LEU A 75 22.27 -10.30 8.84
N ASN A 76 21.51 -9.21 9.02
CA ASN A 76 21.94 -7.82 8.87
C ASN A 76 22.73 -7.57 7.57
N LEU A 77 22.21 -8.09 6.45
CA LEU A 77 22.86 -8.01 5.14
C LEU A 77 22.73 -6.61 4.55
N ASN A 78 23.73 -6.21 3.78
CA ASN A 78 23.65 -5.01 2.96
C ASN A 78 22.68 -5.29 1.80
N SER A 79 21.41 -4.90 1.96
CA SER A 79 20.33 -5.24 1.03
C SER A 79 20.56 -4.74 -0.40
N PHE A 80 21.42 -3.73 -0.59
CA PHE A 80 21.85 -3.26 -1.90
C PHE A 80 22.66 -4.26 -2.72
N HIS A 81 23.32 -5.20 -2.04
CA HIS A 81 24.22 -6.17 -2.65
C HIS A 81 23.58 -7.55 -2.72
N ILE A 82 22.28 -7.67 -2.38
CA ILE A 82 21.47 -8.87 -2.60
C ILE A 82 20.92 -8.81 -4.02
N MET A 83 21.68 -9.34 -4.97
CA MET A 83 21.15 -9.67 -6.28
C MET A 83 20.28 -10.93 -6.18
N HIS A 84 19.23 -11.00 -7.00
CA HIS A 84 18.34 -12.16 -7.19
C HIS A 84 17.72 -12.78 -5.93
N MET A 85 16.65 -12.15 -5.43
CA MET A 85 15.59 -12.88 -4.73
C MET A 85 14.29 -12.71 -5.52
N CYS A 86 13.89 -13.73 -6.28
CA CYS A 86 12.45 -14.00 -6.43
C CYS A 86 11.96 -14.58 -5.08
N PRO A 87 10.70 -14.37 -4.68
CA PRO A 87 10.18 -15.00 -3.47
C PRO A 87 10.31 -16.52 -3.57
N LYS A 88 10.74 -17.18 -2.49
CA LYS A 88 10.86 -18.64 -2.48
C LYS A 88 9.46 -19.25 -2.51
N PHE A 89 9.08 -19.80 -3.66
CA PHE A 89 7.81 -20.49 -3.81
C PHE A 89 7.86 -21.86 -3.14
N HIS A 90 6.91 -22.10 -2.25
CA HIS A 90 6.64 -23.38 -1.62
C HIS A 90 5.38 -23.97 -2.25
N TYR A 91 5.30 -25.30 -2.34
CA TYR A 91 4.19 -25.98 -3.02
C TYR A 91 3.45 -26.91 -2.06
N ASN A 92 2.12 -26.89 -2.10
CA ASN A 92 1.31 -27.89 -1.40
C ASN A 92 1.26 -29.22 -2.18
N LEU A 93 0.63 -30.25 -1.61
CA LEU A 93 0.43 -31.57 -2.23
C LEU A 93 -0.39 -31.55 -3.56
N LYS A 94 -0.97 -30.40 -3.93
CA LYS A 94 -1.68 -30.17 -5.20
C LYS A 94 -0.89 -29.26 -6.15
N HIS A 95 0.41 -29.09 -5.91
CA HIS A 95 1.31 -28.18 -6.65
C HIS A 95 0.84 -26.72 -6.74
N THR A 96 -0.02 -26.27 -5.83
CA THR A 96 -0.39 -24.85 -5.70
C THR A 96 0.74 -24.08 -5.03
N ALA A 97 1.10 -22.91 -5.54
CA ALA A 97 2.20 -22.09 -5.03
C ALA A 97 1.80 -21.21 -3.83
N TYR A 98 2.71 -21.10 -2.88
CA TYR A 98 2.63 -20.27 -1.68
C TYR A 98 3.94 -19.49 -1.47
N ALA A 99 3.84 -18.32 -0.86
CA ALA A 99 4.98 -17.52 -0.40
C ALA A 99 4.69 -16.91 0.97
N TYR A 100 5.72 -16.48 1.69
CA TYR A 100 5.56 -15.76 2.96
C TYR A 100 5.07 -14.33 2.71
N LYS A 101 4.10 -13.83 3.51
CA LYS A 101 3.60 -12.44 3.40
C LYS A 101 4.74 -11.41 3.45
N SER A 102 5.78 -11.69 4.25
CA SER A 102 7.01 -10.87 4.37
C SER A 102 7.89 -10.78 3.13
N ASP A 103 7.70 -11.67 2.15
CA ASP A 103 8.64 -11.90 1.05
C ASP A 103 8.00 -11.64 -0.33
N VAL A 104 6.66 -11.53 -0.42
CA VAL A 104 5.91 -11.44 -1.68
C VAL A 104 6.26 -10.20 -2.52
N TYR A 105 6.69 -9.09 -1.90
CA TYR A 105 7.17 -7.90 -2.63
C TYR A 105 8.46 -8.14 -3.43
N LEU A 106 9.21 -9.22 -3.14
CA LEU A 106 10.46 -9.53 -3.84
C LEU A 106 10.25 -9.83 -5.33
N ALA A 107 9.03 -10.24 -5.74
CA ALA A 107 8.66 -10.38 -7.15
C ALA A 107 8.60 -9.03 -7.90
N PHE A 108 8.61 -7.92 -7.16
CA PHE A 108 8.59 -6.53 -7.64
C PHE A 108 9.80 -5.73 -7.13
N ASP A 109 10.81 -6.38 -6.53
CA ASP A 109 12.05 -5.70 -6.12
C ASP A 109 13.02 -5.52 -7.30
N LEU A 110 13.77 -4.43 -7.27
CA LEU A 110 14.16 -3.70 -8.48
C LEU A 110 15.62 -3.68 -8.96
N PRO A 111 16.59 -4.45 -8.42
CA PRO A 111 17.94 -4.51 -8.99
C PRO A 111 18.03 -4.86 -10.49
N LEU A 112 17.01 -5.51 -11.08
CA LEU A 112 17.00 -5.96 -12.49
C LEU A 112 16.09 -5.15 -13.42
N LEU A 113 15.08 -4.46 -12.90
CA LEU A 113 14.02 -3.80 -13.69
C LEU A 113 13.98 -2.29 -13.44
N THR A 114 15.12 -1.66 -13.14
CA THR A 114 15.20 -0.21 -12.90
C THR A 114 15.69 0.54 -14.15
N PRO A 115 14.98 1.59 -14.60
CA PRO A 115 15.40 2.39 -15.76
C PRO A 115 16.53 3.39 -15.45
N PHE A 116 16.94 3.48 -14.18
CA PHE A 116 17.99 4.37 -13.70
C PHE A 116 19.35 3.69 -13.69
N ARG A 117 20.45 4.48 -13.64
CA ARG A 117 21.82 3.96 -13.54
C ARG A 117 22.65 4.72 -12.49
N GLY A 118 23.71 4.08 -12.00
CA GLY A 118 24.63 4.68 -11.02
C GLY A 118 23.93 5.08 -9.72
N TRP A 119 24.18 6.31 -9.24
CA TRP A 119 23.60 6.81 -7.99
C TRP A 119 22.07 6.89 -8.03
N GLU A 120 21.48 7.09 -9.21
CA GLU A 120 20.03 7.23 -9.36
C GLU A 120 19.31 5.90 -9.09
N ALA A 121 19.86 4.80 -9.64
CA ALA A 121 19.42 3.45 -9.32
C ALA A 121 19.53 3.16 -7.83
N LYS A 122 20.69 3.50 -7.21
CA LYS A 122 20.94 3.30 -5.78
C LYS A 122 19.91 4.03 -4.91
N VAL A 123 19.54 5.26 -5.25
CA VAL A 123 18.53 6.04 -4.51
C VAL A 123 17.16 5.38 -4.62
N VAL A 124 16.71 5.05 -5.83
CA VAL A 124 15.43 4.38 -6.09
C VAL A 124 15.34 3.05 -5.33
N GLU A 125 16.35 2.21 -5.48
CA GLU A 125 16.50 0.92 -4.78
C GLU A 125 16.49 1.08 -3.25
N THR A 126 17.16 2.12 -2.72
CA THR A 126 17.14 2.39 -1.26
C THR A 126 15.72 2.61 -0.78
N ILE A 127 14.98 3.48 -1.48
CA ILE A 127 13.67 3.95 -1.05
C ILE A 127 12.65 2.82 -1.13
N LEU A 128 12.61 2.09 -2.25
CA LEU A 128 11.73 0.93 -2.41
C LEU A 128 11.95 -0.11 -1.30
N LYS A 129 13.20 -0.43 -0.96
CA LYS A 129 13.52 -1.36 0.14
C LYS A 129 13.09 -0.82 1.52
N HIS A 130 12.97 0.49 1.70
CA HIS A 130 12.38 1.07 2.91
C HIS A 130 10.85 1.08 2.89
N CYS A 131 10.21 1.33 1.74
CA CYS A 131 8.76 1.16 1.57
C CYS A 131 8.36 -0.29 1.85
N TRP A 132 9.01 -1.26 1.20
CA TRP A 132 8.81 -2.68 1.43
C TRP A 132 9.09 -3.11 2.87
N LYS A 133 10.02 -2.46 3.59
CA LYS A 133 10.24 -2.71 5.02
C LYS A 133 9.19 -2.04 5.92
N HIS A 134 8.68 -0.86 5.57
CA HIS A 134 7.60 -0.20 6.32
C HIS A 134 6.32 -1.03 6.23
N LEU A 135 5.89 -1.34 5.00
CA LEU A 135 4.77 -2.22 4.69
C LEU A 135 5.00 -3.63 5.27
N GLY A 136 6.20 -4.18 5.05
CA GLY A 136 6.62 -5.50 5.52
C GLY A 136 6.70 -5.65 7.04
N SER A 137 6.80 -4.57 7.80
CA SER A 137 6.78 -4.63 9.27
C SER A 137 5.45 -5.14 9.84
N ARG A 138 4.37 -5.09 9.03
CA ARG A 138 3.04 -5.61 9.37
C ARG A 138 2.87 -7.10 9.01
N PHE A 139 3.80 -7.70 8.26
CA PHE A 139 3.70 -9.09 7.83
C PHE A 139 4.44 -10.04 8.76
N HIS A 140 3.70 -10.95 9.38
CA HIS A 140 4.24 -12.05 10.17
C HIS A 140 4.82 -13.17 9.28
N HIS A 141 5.34 -14.21 9.94
CA HIS A 141 5.80 -15.48 9.37
C HIS A 141 4.65 -16.35 8.80
N GLU A 142 3.58 -15.72 8.34
CA GLU A 142 2.40 -16.30 7.72
C GLU A 142 2.65 -16.53 6.22
N MET A 143 2.12 -17.62 5.68
CA MET A 143 2.19 -17.93 4.25
C MET A 143 0.84 -17.73 3.58
N ILE A 144 0.85 -17.33 2.32
CA ILE A 144 -0.33 -17.13 1.49
C ILE A 144 -0.19 -17.88 0.17
N GLN A 145 -1.33 -18.35 -0.35
CA GLN A 145 -1.42 -18.80 -1.72
C GLN A 145 -1.14 -17.61 -2.64
N VAL A 146 -0.34 -17.81 -3.67
CA VAL A 146 0.04 -16.75 -4.61
C VAL A 146 -0.21 -17.16 -6.07
N PRO A 147 -0.58 -16.20 -6.95
CA PRO A 147 -0.67 -16.42 -8.39
C PRO A 147 0.72 -16.59 -9.03
N ASP A 148 0.75 -16.88 -10.33
CA ASP A 148 1.97 -16.73 -11.13
C ASP A 148 2.31 -15.23 -11.30
N PHE A 149 3.57 -14.88 -11.05
CA PHE A 149 4.09 -13.51 -11.16
C PHE A 149 4.64 -13.19 -12.56
N SER A 150 4.69 -14.18 -13.47
CA SER A 150 5.24 -14.02 -14.82
C SER A 150 4.63 -12.83 -15.57
N ASP A 151 3.30 -12.73 -15.61
CA ASP A 151 2.59 -11.59 -16.22
C ASP A 151 2.99 -10.24 -15.59
N ALA A 152 3.08 -10.17 -14.26
CA ALA A 152 3.47 -8.95 -13.56
C ALA A 152 4.92 -8.55 -13.85
N TYR A 153 5.82 -9.52 -13.90
CA TYR A 153 7.21 -9.34 -14.26
C TYR A 153 7.36 -8.81 -15.69
N TYR A 154 6.66 -9.39 -16.67
CA TYR A 154 6.70 -8.92 -18.06
C TYR A 154 6.06 -7.53 -18.23
N CYS A 155 4.93 -7.25 -17.57
CA CYS A 155 4.34 -5.91 -17.56
C CYS A 155 5.28 -4.85 -16.96
N LEU A 156 5.90 -5.14 -15.81
CA LEU A 156 6.84 -4.23 -15.16
C LEU A 156 8.13 -4.06 -15.97
N LYS A 157 8.60 -5.11 -16.64
CA LYS A 157 9.75 -5.07 -17.54
C LYS A 157 9.48 -4.18 -18.75
N ASN A 158 8.39 -4.39 -19.48
CA ASN A 158 8.03 -3.57 -20.63
C ASN A 158 7.83 -2.10 -20.21
N TYR A 159 7.26 -1.86 -19.02
CA TYR A 159 7.15 -0.51 -18.46
C TYR A 159 8.52 0.12 -18.14
N CYS A 160 9.49 -0.66 -17.60
CA CYS A 160 10.87 -0.21 -17.41
C CYS A 160 11.53 0.19 -18.73
N GLU A 161 11.43 -0.64 -19.76
CA GLU A 161 12.11 -0.45 -21.05
C GLU A 161 11.66 0.83 -21.76
N HIS A 162 10.38 1.22 -21.65
CA HIS A 162 9.83 2.45 -22.23
C HIS A 162 9.73 3.65 -21.26
N PHE A 163 10.10 3.47 -19.98
CA PHE A 163 9.84 4.47 -18.94
C PHE A 163 10.45 5.84 -19.26
N MET A 164 11.71 5.87 -19.68
CA MET A 164 12.49 7.10 -19.75
C MET A 164 11.98 8.04 -20.85
N ASP A 165 11.54 7.50 -21.99
CA ASP A 165 11.05 8.25 -23.15
C ASP A 165 9.71 8.93 -22.84
N VAL A 166 8.79 8.17 -22.23
CA VAL A 166 7.48 8.67 -21.77
C VAL A 166 7.68 9.71 -20.66
N ALA A 167 8.52 9.41 -19.67
CA ALA A 167 8.73 10.28 -18.51
C ALA A 167 9.51 11.56 -18.86
N ASP A 168 10.42 11.56 -19.84
CA ASP A 168 11.05 12.81 -20.29
C ASP A 168 10.04 13.74 -20.99
N THR A 169 9.24 13.20 -21.90
CA THR A 169 8.25 14.01 -22.64
C THR A 169 7.17 14.56 -21.71
N GLN A 170 6.57 13.70 -20.87
CA GLN A 170 5.43 14.12 -20.04
C GLN A 170 5.82 14.98 -18.83
N LEU A 171 6.95 14.74 -18.17
CA LEU A 171 7.29 15.49 -16.95
C LEU A 171 7.86 16.89 -17.23
N ARG A 172 8.29 17.18 -18.47
CA ARG A 172 8.80 18.51 -18.87
C ARG A 172 7.72 19.58 -19.01
N SER A 173 6.45 19.20 -19.20
CA SER A 173 5.32 20.15 -19.28
C SER A 173 4.67 20.46 -17.92
N ILE A 174 5.09 19.78 -16.84
CA ILE A 174 4.47 19.87 -15.52
C ILE A 174 5.09 21.01 -14.69
N HIS A 175 4.52 22.21 -14.85
CA HIS A 175 4.84 23.41 -14.07
C HIS A 175 4.26 23.40 -12.64
N LEU A 176 4.53 22.34 -11.87
CA LEU A 176 4.39 22.36 -10.40
C LEU A 176 5.65 22.96 -9.76
N SER A 177 5.50 23.66 -8.63
CA SER A 177 6.56 24.52 -8.06
C SER A 177 7.60 23.73 -7.28
N THR A 178 7.16 22.79 -6.44
CA THR A 178 8.04 21.96 -5.58
C THR A 178 8.00 20.47 -5.95
N LEU A 179 8.87 19.67 -5.31
CA LEU A 179 8.75 18.21 -5.30
C LEU A 179 7.59 17.71 -4.43
N GLN A 180 7.17 18.49 -3.42
CA GLN A 180 6.09 18.10 -2.52
C GLN A 180 4.72 18.24 -3.21
N GLU A 181 4.48 19.33 -3.94
CA GLU A 181 3.31 19.45 -4.83
C GLU A 181 3.27 18.34 -5.88
N PHE A 182 4.42 18.05 -6.50
CA PHE A 182 4.51 16.98 -7.50
C PHE A 182 4.20 15.61 -6.91
N LEU A 183 4.73 15.31 -5.72
CA LEU A 183 4.41 14.08 -5.00
C LEU A 183 2.92 14.04 -4.64
N GLN A 184 2.38 15.08 -3.99
CA GLN A 184 0.97 15.12 -3.60
C GLN A 184 0.03 14.89 -4.78
N ASP A 185 0.30 15.52 -5.93
CA ASP A 185 -0.56 15.40 -7.09
C ASP A 185 -0.38 14.07 -7.82
N PHE A 186 0.86 13.62 -8.06
CA PHE A 186 1.10 12.38 -8.78
C PHE A 186 0.84 11.11 -7.94
N TRP A 187 1.24 11.09 -6.67
CA TRP A 187 1.09 9.93 -5.79
C TRP A 187 -0.37 9.69 -5.41
N VAL A 188 -1.05 10.74 -4.93
CA VAL A 188 -2.42 10.61 -4.43
C VAL A 188 -3.44 10.73 -5.54
N ASN A 189 -3.36 11.75 -6.41
CA ASN A 189 -4.36 11.94 -7.48
C ASN A 189 -4.04 11.15 -8.76
N GLY A 190 -2.76 10.87 -9.05
CA GLY A 190 -2.33 10.18 -10.26
C GLY A 190 -2.22 8.65 -10.14
N LEU A 191 -1.86 8.14 -8.97
CA LEU A 191 -1.70 6.70 -8.72
C LEU A 191 -2.69 6.13 -7.69
N GLU A 192 -3.48 6.97 -7.02
CA GLU A 192 -4.34 6.59 -5.89
C GLU A 192 -3.55 5.80 -4.82
N LEU A 193 -2.40 6.33 -4.41
CA LEU A 193 -1.56 5.80 -3.34
C LEU A 193 -1.65 6.68 -2.09
N ASP A 194 -1.58 6.03 -0.93
CA ASP A 194 -1.60 6.70 0.37
C ASP A 194 -0.28 7.48 0.63
N LEU A 195 -0.42 8.73 1.06
CA LEU A 195 0.69 9.62 1.35
C LEU A 195 1.31 9.32 2.72
N GLU A 196 0.51 9.09 3.76
CA GLU A 196 0.99 8.87 5.13
C GLU A 196 1.69 7.50 5.24
N GLU A 197 1.18 6.49 4.54
CA GLU A 197 1.73 5.13 4.57
C GLU A 197 3.01 4.96 3.71
N THR A 198 3.13 5.68 2.58
CA THR A 198 4.29 5.51 1.68
C THR A 198 4.86 6.81 1.10
N GLY A 199 4.02 7.79 0.76
CA GLY A 199 4.46 9.05 0.14
C GLY A 199 5.44 9.84 1.00
N ASP A 200 5.15 10.03 2.28
CA ASP A 200 6.00 10.78 3.21
C ASP A 200 7.34 10.09 3.48
N LEU A 201 7.37 8.75 3.53
CA LEU A 201 8.62 8.00 3.61
C LEU A 201 9.49 8.26 2.36
N VAL A 202 8.88 8.19 1.18
CA VAL A 202 9.53 8.47 -0.11
C VAL A 202 10.04 9.92 -0.16
N TYR A 203 9.22 10.90 0.24
CA TYR A 203 9.61 12.31 0.30
C TYR A 203 10.80 12.55 1.22
N ASN A 204 10.69 12.11 2.47
CA ASN A 204 11.72 12.33 3.49
C ASN A 204 13.06 11.65 3.12
N MET A 205 13.02 10.52 2.41
CA MET A 205 14.24 9.88 1.90
C MET A 205 14.80 10.59 0.65
N LEU A 206 13.97 10.96 -0.32
CA LEU A 206 14.40 11.73 -1.49
C LEU A 206 15.03 13.06 -1.07
N MET A 207 14.46 13.75 -0.07
CA MET A 207 15.01 15.02 0.44
C MET A 207 16.33 14.83 1.20
N LYS A 208 16.56 13.69 1.87
CA LYS A 208 17.88 13.32 2.40
C LYS A 208 18.89 13.09 1.25
N PHE A 209 18.48 12.40 0.19
CA PHE A 209 19.35 12.16 -0.98
C PHE A 209 19.62 13.42 -1.82
N LYS A 210 18.66 14.34 -1.94
CA LYS A 210 18.82 15.64 -2.63
C LYS A 210 19.85 16.55 -1.96
N LYS A 211 20.05 16.43 -0.64
CA LYS A 211 21.16 17.09 0.08
C LYS A 211 22.53 16.48 -0.28
N LYS A 212 22.59 15.18 -0.61
CA LYS A 212 23.83 14.48 -0.98
C LYS A 212 24.18 14.59 -2.46
N TYR A 213 23.18 14.57 -3.33
CA TYR A 213 23.30 14.57 -4.79
C TYR A 213 22.59 15.81 -5.36
N SER A 214 23.17 17.00 -5.17
CA SER A 214 22.55 18.24 -5.69
C SER A 214 22.48 18.22 -7.22
N VAL A 215 21.29 18.48 -7.77
CA VAL A 215 21.01 18.53 -9.22
C VAL A 215 20.41 19.89 -9.58
N ARG A 216 20.75 20.44 -10.75
CA ARG A 216 20.23 21.74 -11.24
C ARG A 216 18.71 21.82 -11.38
N ASN A 217 18.02 20.69 -11.52
CA ASN A 217 16.56 20.64 -11.59
C ASN A 217 15.99 19.39 -10.92
N ASP A 218 14.71 19.47 -10.55
CA ASP A 218 14.01 18.39 -9.86
C ASP A 218 13.44 17.31 -10.79
N LEU A 219 13.64 17.43 -12.12
CA LEU A 219 13.12 16.48 -13.11
C LEU A 219 13.59 15.04 -12.83
N LYS A 220 14.85 14.86 -12.39
CA LYS A 220 15.36 13.55 -11.98
C LYS A 220 14.61 12.98 -10.78
N TYR A 221 14.38 13.79 -9.75
CA TYR A 221 13.63 13.38 -8.57
C TYR A 221 12.15 13.14 -8.87
N ARG A 222 11.55 13.88 -9.81
CA ARG A 222 10.20 13.61 -10.32
C ARG A 222 10.13 12.26 -11.03
N LYS A 223 11.08 11.93 -11.90
CA LYS A 223 11.19 10.58 -12.50
C LYS A 223 11.28 9.49 -11.43
N MET A 224 12.09 9.68 -10.39
CA MET A 224 12.21 8.72 -9.27
C MET A 224 10.88 8.54 -8.53
N ILE A 225 10.17 9.63 -8.21
CA ILE A 225 8.84 9.58 -7.59
C ILE A 225 7.87 8.78 -8.46
N VAL A 226 7.78 9.09 -9.76
CA VAL A 226 6.90 8.39 -10.70
C VAL A 226 7.22 6.90 -10.70
N TRP A 227 8.49 6.52 -10.85
CA TRP A 227 8.89 5.11 -10.90
C TRP A 227 8.54 4.35 -9.62
N ILE A 228 8.95 4.86 -8.45
CA ILE A 228 8.73 4.20 -7.16
C ILE A 228 7.22 4.02 -6.91
N GLY A 229 6.41 5.06 -7.19
CA GLY A 229 4.97 5.00 -7.06
C GLY A 229 4.34 4.01 -8.04
N SER A 230 4.72 4.04 -9.31
CA SER A 230 4.20 3.12 -10.34
C SER A 230 4.47 1.66 -9.99
N VAL A 231 5.60 1.35 -9.36
CA VAL A 231 5.92 -0.01 -8.89
C VAL A 231 5.00 -0.42 -7.73
N ILE A 232 4.86 0.42 -6.70
CA ILE A 232 3.98 0.16 -5.55
C ILE A 232 2.53 0.00 -6.01
N ARG A 233 2.07 0.83 -6.95
CA ARG A 233 0.73 0.73 -7.56
C ARG A 233 0.56 -0.56 -8.37
N ASN A 234 1.54 -0.99 -9.16
CA ASN A 234 1.48 -2.26 -9.88
C ASN A 234 1.39 -3.46 -8.93
N PHE A 235 2.19 -3.46 -7.85
CA PHE A 235 2.12 -4.45 -6.79
C PHE A 235 0.71 -4.53 -6.17
N MET A 236 0.15 -3.39 -5.75
CA MET A 236 -1.20 -3.32 -5.15
C MET A 236 -2.29 -3.78 -6.11
N VAL A 237 -2.27 -3.32 -7.37
CA VAL A 237 -3.23 -3.72 -8.40
C VAL A 237 -3.14 -5.22 -8.68
N PHE A 238 -1.93 -5.79 -8.71
CA PHE A 238 -1.75 -7.22 -8.91
C PHE A 238 -2.30 -8.07 -7.75
N MET A 239 -2.06 -7.67 -6.49
CA MET A 239 -2.64 -8.38 -5.33
C MET A 239 -4.17 -8.35 -5.34
N LYS A 240 -4.75 -7.19 -5.64
CA LYS A 240 -6.21 -7.01 -5.73
C LYS A 240 -6.82 -7.79 -6.91
N LYS A 241 -6.20 -7.75 -8.10
CA LYS A 241 -6.66 -8.50 -9.30
C LYS A 241 -6.69 -10.01 -9.05
N ASN A 242 -5.73 -10.55 -8.31
CA ASN A 242 -5.60 -11.99 -8.04
C ASN A 242 -6.18 -12.40 -6.67
N SER A 243 -6.91 -11.50 -5.98
CA SER A 243 -7.55 -11.75 -4.68
C SER A 243 -6.61 -12.33 -3.60
N VAL A 244 -5.37 -11.84 -3.52
CA VAL A 244 -4.36 -12.31 -2.57
C VAL A 244 -4.60 -11.68 -1.19
N ASP A 245 -4.65 -12.48 -0.11
CA ASP A 245 -4.84 -11.96 1.26
C ASP A 245 -3.58 -11.26 1.78
N LEU A 246 -3.50 -9.94 1.63
CA LEU A 246 -2.34 -9.15 2.00
C LEU A 246 -2.75 -7.73 2.46
N ALA A 247 -3.26 -7.63 3.69
CA ALA A 247 -3.63 -6.38 4.35
C ALA A 247 -2.45 -5.37 4.38
N PRO A 248 -2.65 -4.07 4.09
CA PRO A 248 -3.92 -3.39 3.81
C PRO A 248 -4.37 -3.45 2.34
N PHE A 249 -3.55 -4.00 1.44
CA PHE A 249 -3.75 -3.88 -0.02
C PHE A 249 -4.95 -4.65 -0.54
N ASN A 250 -5.22 -5.82 0.05
CA ASN A 250 -6.40 -6.63 -0.21
C ASN A 250 -6.63 -7.57 0.99
N GLU A 251 -7.85 -7.60 1.54
CA GLU A 251 -8.25 -8.57 2.56
C GLU A 251 -9.34 -9.48 2.01
N THR A 252 -9.22 -10.79 2.28
CA THR A 252 -10.19 -11.79 1.84
C THR A 252 -11.01 -12.30 3.01
N THR A 253 -12.31 -12.52 2.77
CA THR A 253 -13.23 -13.11 3.75
C THR A 253 -13.03 -14.62 3.90
N GLU A 254 -12.58 -15.33 2.87
CA GLU A 254 -12.27 -16.77 2.91
C GLU A 254 -10.83 -17.06 3.34
N LYS A 255 -10.54 -16.98 4.65
CA LYS A 255 -9.23 -17.37 5.18
C LYS A 255 -9.14 -18.89 5.34
N LYS A 256 -8.62 -19.56 4.32
CA LYS A 256 -8.28 -20.99 4.37
C LYS A 256 -7.13 -21.23 5.36
N ALA A 257 -7.35 -22.16 6.28
CA ALA A 257 -6.33 -22.68 7.17
C ALA A 257 -5.10 -23.20 6.38
N ILE A 258 -3.92 -22.70 6.74
CA ILE A 258 -2.62 -23.14 6.20
C ILE A 258 -1.79 -23.67 7.36
N VAL A 259 -1.20 -24.86 7.19
CA VAL A 259 -0.25 -25.47 8.13
C VAL A 259 0.96 -25.94 7.32
N ARG A 260 2.17 -25.59 7.78
CA ARG A 260 3.42 -25.93 7.10
C ARG A 260 3.82 -27.37 7.37
N MET A 261 4.15 -28.06 6.28
CA MET A 261 4.63 -29.44 6.28
C MET A 261 6.09 -29.49 5.82
N PHE A 262 6.89 -30.25 6.57
CA PHE A 262 8.30 -30.51 6.31
C PHE A 262 8.46 -31.96 5.91
N THR A 263 9.42 -32.28 5.03
CA THR A 263 9.70 -33.66 4.62
C THR A 263 11.16 -33.98 4.87
N ILE A 264 11.42 -35.01 5.67
CA ILE A 264 12.77 -35.47 6.02
C ILE A 264 12.80 -36.98 5.79
N GLN A 265 13.67 -37.44 4.88
CA GLN A 265 13.82 -38.86 4.54
C GLN A 265 12.47 -39.55 4.23
N ASN A 266 11.67 -38.94 3.36
CA ASN A 266 10.30 -39.32 2.97
C ASN A 266 9.23 -39.30 4.08
N ASN A 267 9.57 -39.03 5.34
CA ASN A 267 8.60 -38.82 6.41
C ASN A 267 8.11 -37.37 6.42
N HIS A 268 6.81 -37.17 6.61
CA HIS A 268 6.17 -35.85 6.68
C HIS A 268 5.96 -35.41 8.13
N PHE A 269 6.34 -34.18 8.45
CA PHE A 269 6.27 -33.58 9.78
C PHE A 269 5.48 -32.28 9.74
N LEU A 270 4.65 -32.04 10.75
CA LEU A 270 3.92 -30.79 10.97
C LEU A 270 4.45 -30.14 12.27
N ILE A 271 4.39 -28.82 12.37
CA ILE A 271 4.69 -28.12 13.64
C ILE A 271 3.46 -28.26 14.55
N PRO A 272 3.52 -28.96 15.70
CA PRO A 272 2.33 -29.28 16.49
C PRO A 272 1.61 -28.03 17.02
N HIS A 273 2.37 -27.02 17.46
CA HIS A 273 1.81 -25.74 17.92
C HIS A 273 1.13 -24.96 16.78
N GLU A 274 1.62 -25.07 15.54
CA GLU A 274 0.99 -24.42 14.38
C GLU A 274 -0.34 -25.10 14.06
N LEU A 275 -0.33 -26.43 13.93
CA LEU A 275 -1.53 -27.24 13.74
C LEU A 275 -2.57 -27.01 14.84
N LEU A 276 -2.17 -27.07 16.11
CA LEU A 276 -3.06 -26.88 17.26
C LEU A 276 -3.69 -25.48 17.26
N LYS A 277 -2.90 -24.44 16.97
CA LYS A 277 -3.41 -23.07 16.84
C LYS A 277 -4.42 -22.99 15.69
N THR A 278 -4.07 -23.48 14.50
CA THR A 278 -4.93 -23.43 13.32
C THR A 278 -6.25 -24.19 13.53
N LEU A 279 -6.24 -25.32 14.24
CA LEU A 279 -7.47 -26.05 14.59
C LEU A 279 -8.36 -25.26 15.57
N LYS A 280 -7.76 -24.63 16.59
CA LYS A 280 -8.48 -23.73 17.53
C LYS A 280 -9.06 -22.50 16.82
N ASP A 281 -8.29 -21.87 15.94
CA ASP A 281 -8.70 -20.73 15.11
C ASP A 281 -9.84 -21.09 14.12
N GLN A 282 -10.14 -22.38 13.94
CA GLN A 282 -11.27 -22.91 13.15
C GLN A 282 -12.41 -23.48 14.03
N ASN A 283 -12.37 -23.26 15.36
CA ASN A 283 -13.31 -23.82 16.34
C ASN A 283 -13.44 -25.36 16.32
N MET A 284 -12.36 -26.08 15.99
CA MET A 284 -12.32 -27.54 16.05
C MET A 284 -11.92 -28.02 17.45
N ASP A 285 -12.45 -29.16 17.88
CA ASP A 285 -11.98 -29.84 19.10
C ASP A 285 -10.56 -30.38 18.89
N VAL A 286 -9.70 -30.13 19.87
CA VAL A 286 -8.28 -30.52 19.89
C VAL A 286 -7.88 -31.27 21.15
N SER A 287 -8.85 -31.60 22.02
CA SER A 287 -8.61 -32.15 23.36
C SER A 287 -7.70 -33.39 23.39
N GLY A 288 -7.86 -34.31 22.43
CA GLY A 288 -6.98 -35.47 22.27
C GLY A 288 -5.54 -35.13 21.86
N ILE A 289 -5.36 -34.13 20.99
CA ILE A 289 -4.03 -33.67 20.53
C ILE A 289 -3.28 -32.98 21.68
N GLU A 290 -3.99 -32.22 22.52
CA GLU A 290 -3.39 -31.60 23.70
C GLU A 290 -2.87 -32.65 24.69
N GLN A 291 -3.61 -33.74 24.91
CA GLN A 291 -3.17 -34.86 25.74
C GLN A 291 -1.88 -35.50 25.22
N GLU A 292 -1.85 -35.96 23.96
CA GLU A 292 -0.65 -36.56 23.34
C GLU A 292 0.57 -35.62 23.40
N SER A 293 0.36 -34.32 23.15
CA SER A 293 1.44 -33.33 23.17
C SER A 293 2.08 -33.14 24.56
N SER A 294 1.31 -33.39 25.63
CA SER A 294 1.80 -33.31 27.01
C SER A 294 2.58 -34.55 27.45
N GLU A 295 2.30 -35.71 26.87
CA GLU A 295 3.00 -36.97 27.16
C GLU A 295 4.33 -37.08 26.38
N GLY A 296 4.37 -36.62 25.12
CA GLY A 296 5.56 -36.72 24.27
C GLY A 296 6.76 -35.85 24.68
N ILE A 297 6.56 -34.83 25.54
CA ILE A 297 7.65 -34.00 26.07
C ILE A 297 8.31 -34.65 27.31
N ALA A 298 7.57 -35.49 28.05
CA ALA A 298 8.02 -36.05 29.32
C ALA A 298 8.99 -37.25 29.18
N SER A 299 9.23 -37.74 27.96
CA SER A 299 9.89 -39.03 27.72
C SER A 299 11.32 -38.99 27.18
N ASN A 300 11.84 -37.82 26.79
CA ASN A 300 13.12 -37.71 26.07
C ASN A 300 14.24 -36.91 26.77
N ASP A 301 14.01 -36.36 27.97
CA ASP A 301 15.07 -35.66 28.73
C ASP A 301 15.74 -36.60 29.75
N SER A 302 16.61 -37.48 29.25
CA SER A 302 17.50 -38.32 30.07
C SER A 302 18.84 -38.62 29.38
N GLY A 303 19.51 -37.57 28.89
CA GLY A 303 20.87 -37.62 28.39
C GLY A 303 21.90 -37.19 29.45
N GLU A 304 22.85 -38.07 29.78
CA GLU A 304 23.97 -37.72 30.66
C GLU A 304 25.03 -36.90 29.91
N GLU A 305 25.40 -35.71 30.42
CA GLU A 305 26.70 -35.12 30.14
C GLU A 305 27.46 -34.79 31.44
N ASN A 306 28.73 -35.21 31.48
CA ASN A 306 29.66 -35.01 32.59
C ASN A 306 30.61 -33.85 32.28
N LYS A 307 30.78 -32.88 33.19
CA LYS A 307 32.08 -32.19 33.42
C LYS A 307 32.23 -31.71 34.88
N PRO A 308 33.48 -31.48 35.37
CA PRO A 308 33.79 -31.81 36.76
C PRO A 308 34.42 -30.59 37.52
N PRO A 309 35.36 -30.67 38.49
CA PRO A 309 35.11 -30.04 39.80
C PRO A 309 36.12 -28.96 40.24
N SER A 310 35.68 -27.97 41.03
CA SER A 310 36.58 -27.05 41.75
C SER A 310 36.06 -26.67 43.15
N ASN A 311 36.79 -27.16 44.16
CA ASN A 311 36.67 -27.13 45.62
C ASN A 311 36.14 -25.88 46.39
N PRO A 312 35.89 -26.03 47.72
CA PRO A 312 35.27 -25.01 48.58
C PRO A 312 36.20 -24.37 49.64
N SER A 313 35.70 -23.30 50.29
CA SER A 313 36.00 -22.91 51.68
C SER A 313 34.76 -22.19 52.26
N GLU A 314 34.18 -22.67 53.37
CA GLU A 314 34.33 -22.17 54.76
C GLU A 314 33.65 -20.79 55.02
N GLU A 315 32.92 -20.53 56.12
CA GLU A 315 32.79 -21.21 57.43
C GLU A 315 31.31 -21.57 57.79
N LYS A 316 31.03 -22.71 58.44
CA LYS A 316 30.95 -22.99 59.91
C LYS A 316 30.02 -22.02 60.71
N VAL A 317 29.24 -22.41 61.74
CA VAL A 317 28.83 -23.70 62.33
C VAL A 317 27.64 -23.43 63.29
N THR A 318 26.60 -24.28 63.32
CA THR A 318 26.12 -25.09 64.49
C THR A 318 24.98 -25.98 64.00
N LYS A 319 24.97 -27.33 64.07
CA LYS A 319 25.25 -28.31 65.16
C LYS A 319 24.31 -28.05 66.36
N LYS A 320 23.44 -28.97 66.81
CA LYS A 320 23.35 -30.44 66.70
C LYS A 320 21.92 -30.86 66.26
N LYS A 321 21.71 -31.87 65.41
CA LYS A 321 21.88 -33.34 65.63
C LYS A 321 20.98 -33.90 66.76
N SER A 322 20.28 -35.04 66.62
CA SER A 322 20.15 -35.93 65.44
C SER A 322 19.32 -37.19 65.72
N LYS A 323 18.77 -37.82 64.65
CA LYS A 323 18.62 -39.30 64.47
C LYS A 323 17.67 -40.00 65.49
N LYS A 324 16.96 -41.11 65.25
CA LYS A 324 16.73 -42.10 64.17
C LYS A 324 15.63 -43.06 64.73
N THR A 325 15.05 -44.09 64.09
CA THR A 325 15.33 -44.80 62.83
C THR A 325 14.05 -45.44 62.25
N LYS A 326 14.01 -45.64 60.92
CA LYS A 326 13.65 -46.89 60.20
C LYS A 326 12.55 -47.80 60.80
N LYS A 327 11.45 -48.04 60.04
CA LYS A 327 11.21 -49.19 59.12
C LYS A 327 10.74 -50.47 59.85
N ASN A 328 10.02 -51.44 59.24
CA ASN A 328 9.74 -51.70 57.83
C ASN A 328 8.49 -52.62 57.65
N GLN A 329 7.81 -52.55 56.49
CA GLN A 329 7.36 -53.68 55.62
C GLN A 329 6.49 -54.86 56.18
N LYS A 330 5.62 -55.53 55.40
CA LYS A 330 4.99 -55.29 54.07
C LYS A 330 3.94 -56.39 53.76
N THR A 331 2.89 -56.09 52.97
CA THR A 331 2.13 -57.05 52.08
C THR A 331 1.48 -58.28 52.77
N THR A 332 0.70 -59.20 52.18
CA THR A 332 0.06 -59.51 50.85
C THR A 332 -1.06 -60.54 51.18
N THR A 333 -2.20 -60.76 50.52
CA THR A 333 -2.99 -60.10 49.44
C THR A 333 -4.39 -60.76 49.47
N SER A 334 -5.45 -60.14 48.93
CA SER A 334 -6.82 -60.71 48.97
C SER A 334 -7.60 -60.59 47.64
N SER A 335 -7.91 -61.71 46.99
CA SER A 335 -9.06 -61.85 46.07
C SER A 335 -9.33 -63.32 45.74
N SER A 336 -10.41 -63.89 46.31
CA SER A 336 -11.16 -65.02 45.74
C SER A 336 -12.39 -65.32 46.61
N GLU A 337 -13.54 -64.83 46.13
CA GLU A 337 -14.88 -65.43 46.21
C GLU A 337 -15.57 -65.73 47.56
N GLU A 338 -16.89 -65.81 47.45
CA GLU A 338 -17.86 -65.87 48.54
C GLU A 338 -18.10 -67.32 49.01
N VAL A 339 -18.60 -67.48 50.24
CA VAL A 339 -20.02 -67.90 50.45
C VAL A 339 -20.33 -67.96 51.95
N LYS A 340 -21.41 -67.25 52.33
CA LYS A 340 -22.29 -67.43 53.50
C LYS A 340 -21.67 -67.93 54.82
N LYS A 341 -21.60 -67.03 55.80
CA LYS A 341 -21.88 -67.35 57.21
C LYS A 341 -22.98 -66.46 57.75
N GLU A 342 -23.75 -67.00 58.70
CA GLU A 342 -25.02 -66.43 59.14
C GLU A 342 -24.86 -65.16 59.98
N VAL A 343 -25.92 -64.36 60.02
CA VAL A 343 -26.00 -63.19 60.89
C VAL A 343 -26.20 -63.66 62.32
N ILE A 344 -25.11 -63.77 63.07
CA ILE A 344 -25.17 -63.86 64.53
C ILE A 344 -25.52 -62.47 65.05
N GLU A 345 -26.83 -62.22 65.24
CA GLU A 345 -27.28 -61.01 65.93
C GLU A 345 -26.74 -61.01 67.36
N SER A 346 -25.92 -60.01 67.69
CA SER A 346 -25.39 -59.86 69.03
C SER A 346 -26.50 -59.43 69.99
N ASN A 347 -26.70 -60.21 71.06
CA ASN A 347 -27.66 -59.95 72.14
C ASN A 347 -27.31 -58.70 72.96
N SER A 348 -27.32 -57.54 72.30
CA SER A 348 -27.17 -56.22 72.88
C SER A 348 -28.55 -55.61 73.10
N CYS A 349 -28.80 -55.11 74.32
CA CYS A 349 -30.04 -54.40 74.63
C CYS A 349 -30.26 -53.25 73.63
N SER A 350 -31.51 -53.02 73.20
CA SER A 350 -31.88 -51.98 72.22
C SER A 350 -31.29 -50.60 72.55
N LYS A 351 -31.16 -50.23 73.83
CA LYS A 351 -30.47 -49.00 74.25
C LYS A 351 -28.98 -48.98 73.86
N CYS A 352 -28.28 -50.09 74.03
CA CYS A 352 -26.87 -50.26 73.67
C CYS A 352 -26.67 -50.30 72.15
N PHE A 353 -27.54 -50.99 71.42
CA PHE A 353 -27.52 -51.01 69.96
C PHE A 353 -27.72 -49.60 69.37
N ASN A 354 -28.73 -48.86 69.84
CA ASN A 354 -29.00 -47.50 69.40
C ASN A 354 -27.88 -46.52 69.78
N ALA A 355 -27.28 -46.65 70.97
CA ALA A 355 -26.11 -45.87 71.37
C ALA A 355 -24.88 -46.16 70.49
N SER A 356 -24.63 -47.43 70.15
CA SER A 356 -23.56 -47.85 69.25
C SER A 356 -23.76 -47.30 67.83
N LYS A 357 -24.99 -47.42 67.29
CA LYS A 357 -25.40 -46.85 66.00
C LYS A 357 -25.18 -45.34 65.97
N PHE A 358 -25.67 -44.60 66.97
CA PHE A 358 -25.48 -43.15 67.07
C PHE A 358 -24.00 -42.75 67.16
N THR A 359 -23.20 -43.48 67.95
CA THR A 359 -21.75 -43.26 68.04
C THR A 359 -21.05 -43.50 66.69
N ARG A 360 -21.45 -44.52 65.94
CA ARG A 360 -20.92 -44.80 64.59
C ARG A 360 -21.29 -43.70 63.60
N GLU A 361 -22.55 -43.25 63.59
CA GLU A 361 -23.03 -42.16 62.73
C GLU A 361 -22.37 -40.82 63.06
N ALA A 362 -22.17 -40.51 64.34
CA ALA A 362 -21.45 -39.32 64.78
C ALA A 362 -19.96 -39.36 64.37
N ASN A 363 -19.31 -40.51 64.50
CA ASN A 363 -17.91 -40.69 64.09
C ASN A 363 -17.73 -40.59 62.56
N GLU A 364 -18.65 -41.12 61.75
CA GLU A 364 -18.56 -40.99 60.29
C GLU A 364 -18.86 -39.56 59.83
N LYS A 365 -19.83 -38.85 60.44
CA LYS A 365 -20.01 -37.40 60.22
C LYS A 365 -18.74 -36.62 60.55
N LEU A 366 -18.11 -36.91 61.70
CA LEU A 366 -16.84 -36.29 62.10
C LEU A 366 -15.69 -36.61 61.13
N ARG A 367 -15.68 -37.81 60.52
CA ARG A 367 -14.71 -38.21 59.48
C ARG A 367 -14.92 -37.43 58.18
N LEU A 368 -16.18 -37.32 57.72
CA LEU A 368 -16.54 -36.55 56.52
C LEU A 368 -16.17 -35.07 56.69
N CYS A 369 -16.58 -34.42 57.79
CA CYS A 369 -16.20 -33.03 58.07
C CYS A 369 -14.68 -32.84 58.17
N LYS A 370 -13.90 -33.83 58.63
CA LYS A 370 -12.42 -33.77 58.61
C LYS A 370 -11.83 -33.84 57.20
N ILE A 371 -12.43 -34.63 56.30
CA ILE A 371 -12.04 -34.70 54.88
C ILE A 371 -12.37 -33.38 54.19
N GLU A 372 -13.59 -32.87 54.38
CA GLU A 372 -14.04 -31.56 53.88
C GLU A 372 -13.13 -30.42 54.37
N ASN A 373 -12.81 -30.34 55.66
CA ASN A 373 -11.88 -29.35 56.20
C ASN A 373 -10.49 -29.42 55.55
N LYS A 374 -10.03 -30.62 55.19
CA LYS A 374 -8.74 -30.82 54.50
C LYS A 374 -8.80 -30.32 53.05
N HIS A 375 -9.92 -30.54 52.34
CA HIS A 375 -10.14 -29.99 51.01
C HIS A 375 -10.27 -28.47 51.04
N LEU A 376 -11.09 -27.91 51.92
CA LEU A 376 -11.24 -26.45 52.08
C LEU A 376 -9.90 -25.76 52.40
N LYS A 377 -9.06 -26.35 53.27
CA LYS A 377 -7.71 -25.83 53.54
C LYS A 377 -6.76 -25.93 52.35
N LYS A 378 -6.88 -26.94 51.49
CA LYS A 378 -6.11 -27.00 50.23
C LYS A 378 -6.58 -25.90 49.27
N ASN A 379 -7.88 -25.77 49.06
CA ASN A 379 -8.46 -24.79 48.13
C ASN A 379 -8.12 -23.34 48.56
N LEU A 380 -8.19 -23.05 49.87
CA LEU A 380 -7.81 -21.75 50.42
C LEU A 380 -6.31 -21.46 50.20
N ALA A 381 -5.44 -22.45 50.38
CA ALA A 381 -4.01 -22.29 50.10
C ALA A 381 -3.72 -22.05 48.60
N THR A 382 -4.45 -22.72 47.70
CA THR A 382 -4.34 -22.49 46.24
C THR A 382 -4.82 -21.08 45.86
N ALA A 383 -6.00 -20.66 46.32
CA ALA A 383 -6.53 -19.33 46.06
C ALA A 383 -5.62 -18.22 46.62
N GLN A 384 -4.95 -18.46 47.75
CA GLN A 384 -3.96 -17.52 48.31
C GLN A 384 -2.77 -17.30 47.37
N VAL A 385 -2.28 -18.35 46.69
CA VAL A 385 -1.19 -18.25 45.71
C VAL A 385 -1.65 -17.52 44.44
N GLU A 386 -2.83 -17.86 43.92
CA GLU A 386 -3.42 -17.20 42.75
C GLU A 386 -3.62 -15.68 42.99
N ILE A 387 -4.03 -15.29 44.20
CA ILE A 387 -4.18 -13.88 44.59
C ILE A 387 -2.83 -13.14 44.58
N GLU A 388 -1.73 -13.73 45.09
CA GLU A 388 -0.41 -13.08 45.02
C GLU A 388 0.12 -13.01 43.58
N GLU A 389 -0.11 -14.03 42.74
CA GLU A 389 0.27 -14.01 41.33
C GLU A 389 -0.50 -12.93 40.54
N ILE A 390 -1.80 -12.77 40.82
CA ILE A 390 -2.63 -11.70 40.23
C ILE A 390 -2.16 -10.32 40.69
N LYS A 391 -1.79 -10.15 41.97
CA LYS A 391 -1.20 -8.89 42.47
C LYS A 391 0.10 -8.54 41.75
N GLU A 392 1.01 -9.48 41.56
CA GLU A 392 2.29 -9.21 40.87
C GLU A 392 2.05 -8.85 39.39
N LYS A 393 1.17 -9.58 38.71
CA LYS A 393 0.69 -9.27 37.35
C LYS A 393 -0.07 -7.95 37.25
N THR A 394 -0.49 -7.35 38.36
CA THR A 394 -1.12 -6.03 38.40
C THR A 394 -0.07 -4.94 38.56
N LYS A 395 0.90 -5.09 39.48
CA LYS A 395 2.04 -4.15 39.62
C LYS A 395 2.82 -3.94 38.31
N ASP A 396 3.05 -5.00 37.55
CA ASP A 396 3.72 -4.95 36.24
C ASP A 396 2.93 -4.11 35.22
N LYS A 397 1.60 -4.31 35.16
CA LYS A 397 0.71 -3.48 34.33
C LYS A 397 0.73 -2.02 34.77
N ASP A 398 0.71 -1.75 36.08
CA ASP A 398 0.73 -0.39 36.61
C ASP A 398 2.05 0.34 36.29
N GLU A 399 3.20 -0.35 36.30
CA GLU A 399 4.47 0.26 35.85
C GLU A 399 4.50 0.47 34.33
N ARG A 400 3.94 -0.48 33.56
CA ARG A 400 3.80 -0.32 32.11
C ARG A 400 2.89 0.87 31.75
N ILE A 401 1.83 1.12 32.52
CA ILE A 401 0.98 2.32 32.39
C ILE A 401 1.81 3.57 32.70
N ARG A 402 2.51 3.63 33.85
CA ARG A 402 3.40 4.76 34.19
C ARG A 402 4.50 5.02 33.18
N MET A 403 4.94 4.01 32.42
CA MET A 403 5.90 4.20 31.32
C MET A 403 5.23 4.77 30.07
N LEU A 404 4.01 4.31 29.72
CA LEU A 404 3.24 4.82 28.59
C LEU A 404 2.77 6.26 28.80
N GLU A 405 2.37 6.63 30.02
CA GLU A 405 1.99 8.01 30.39
C GLU A 405 3.16 8.99 30.17
N ARG A 406 4.38 8.64 30.63
CA ARG A 406 5.59 9.44 30.39
C ARG A 406 5.92 9.61 28.90
N LEU A 407 5.71 8.56 28.10
CA LEU A 407 5.92 8.61 26.64
C LEU A 407 4.84 9.46 25.93
N LEU A 408 3.59 9.43 26.40
CA LEU A 408 2.52 10.32 25.92
C LEU A 408 2.87 11.79 26.17
N GLU A 409 3.22 12.16 27.41
CA GLU A 409 3.65 13.53 27.72
C GLU A 409 4.85 13.99 26.87
N GLU A 410 5.81 13.10 26.60
CA GLU A 410 6.95 13.41 25.75
C GLU A 410 6.53 13.67 24.29
N LYS A 411 5.54 12.93 23.78
CA LYS A 411 4.99 13.17 22.44
C LYS A 411 4.13 14.42 22.36
N ASP A 412 3.37 14.75 23.40
CA ASP A 412 2.63 16.01 23.48
C ASP A 412 3.59 17.22 23.52
N ARG A 413 4.71 17.11 24.26
CA ARG A 413 5.78 18.12 24.24
C ARG A 413 6.45 18.24 22.87
N GLU A 414 6.70 17.13 22.18
CA GLU A 414 7.18 17.16 20.79
C GLU A 414 6.19 17.80 19.81
N LEU A 415 4.89 17.53 19.95
CA LEU A 415 3.83 18.09 19.10
C LEU A 415 3.69 19.59 19.31
N ALA A 416 3.66 20.06 20.56
CA ALA A 416 3.61 21.49 20.87
C ALA A 416 4.81 22.27 20.28
N GLN A 417 6.02 21.67 20.26
CA GLN A 417 7.18 22.27 19.60
C GLN A 417 7.05 22.30 18.08
N LYS A 418 6.49 21.25 17.46
CA LYS A 418 6.24 21.20 16.00
C LYS A 418 5.19 22.23 15.58
N ASP A 419 4.10 22.37 16.33
CA ASP A 419 3.04 23.36 16.08
C ASP A 419 3.57 24.80 16.15
N GLU A 420 4.45 25.10 17.10
CA GLU A 420 5.07 26.41 17.20
C GLU A 420 5.98 26.71 16.00
N VAL A 421 6.77 25.73 15.56
CA VAL A 421 7.55 25.83 14.31
C VAL A 421 6.65 26.03 13.09
N VAL A 422 5.50 25.34 12.99
CA VAL A 422 4.52 25.51 11.91
C VAL A 422 3.93 26.93 11.90
N LYS A 423 3.57 27.49 13.06
CA LYS A 423 3.10 28.89 13.16
C LYS A 423 4.16 29.88 12.68
N GLN A 424 5.42 29.67 13.05
CA GLN A 424 6.53 30.53 12.61
C GLN A 424 6.78 30.44 11.09
N TYR A 425 6.65 29.26 10.48
CA TYR A 425 6.68 29.13 9.02
C TYR A 425 5.48 29.83 8.36
N ALA A 426 4.26 29.69 8.89
CA ALA A 426 3.06 30.34 8.36
C ALA A 426 3.18 31.87 8.39
N ALA A 427 3.60 32.44 9.52
CA ALA A 427 3.80 33.89 9.66
C ALA A 427 4.90 34.43 8.73
N ASN A 428 5.98 33.67 8.52
CA ASN A 428 7.04 34.01 7.57
C ASN A 428 6.54 33.98 6.12
N GLU A 429 5.73 32.99 5.75
CA GLU A 429 5.13 32.90 4.41
C GLU A 429 4.11 34.02 4.16
N GLU A 430 3.29 34.37 5.17
CA GLU A 430 2.38 35.51 5.09
C GLU A 430 3.13 36.85 4.95
N ALA A 431 4.26 37.01 5.65
CA ALA A 431 5.15 38.16 5.48
C ALA A 431 5.76 38.25 4.07
N LYS A 432 6.22 37.13 3.50
CA LYS A 432 6.69 37.08 2.09
C LYS A 432 5.56 37.45 1.12
N ASN A 433 4.36 36.89 1.30
CA ASN A 433 3.20 37.18 0.47
C ASN A 433 2.78 38.67 0.56
N ALA A 434 2.93 39.30 1.73
CA ALA A 434 2.73 40.74 1.88
C ALA A 434 3.82 41.58 1.17
N ILE A 435 5.06 41.10 1.09
CA ILE A 435 6.14 41.74 0.29
C ILE A 435 5.86 41.59 -1.21
N ILE A 436 5.48 40.39 -1.66
CA ILE A 436 5.12 40.12 -3.06
C ILE A 436 3.96 41.02 -3.49
N ARG A 437 2.85 41.07 -2.73
CA ARG A 437 1.72 41.97 -3.01
C ARG A 437 2.14 43.45 -3.09
N LYS A 438 3.10 43.90 -2.27
CA LYS A 438 3.65 45.27 -2.34
C LYS A 438 4.54 45.51 -3.55
N GLN A 439 5.23 44.49 -4.06
CA GLN A 439 5.98 44.57 -5.32
C GLN A 439 5.03 44.55 -6.52
N GLU A 440 4.06 43.64 -6.54
CA GLU A 440 3.00 43.56 -7.55
C GLU A 440 2.24 44.88 -7.65
N LEU A 441 1.80 45.47 -6.54
CA LEU A 441 1.08 46.75 -6.54
C LEU A 441 1.93 47.90 -7.14
N LYS A 442 3.24 47.94 -6.86
CA LYS A 442 4.17 48.92 -7.46
C LYS A 442 4.41 48.66 -8.96
N THR A 443 4.47 47.41 -9.37
CA THR A 443 4.59 47.02 -10.78
C THR A 443 3.28 47.27 -11.55
N GLN A 444 2.13 47.18 -10.88
CA GLN A 444 0.83 47.57 -11.41
C GLN A 444 0.76 49.10 -11.56
N GLN A 445 1.09 49.86 -10.51
CA GLN A 445 1.12 51.33 -10.55
C GLN A 445 2.02 51.88 -11.66
N SER A 446 3.25 51.39 -11.79
CA SER A 446 4.17 51.81 -12.87
C SER A 446 3.78 51.32 -14.27
N ARG A 447 2.86 50.34 -14.38
CA ARG A 447 2.21 49.98 -15.65
C ARG A 447 1.02 50.88 -15.94
N ASP A 448 0.20 51.20 -14.94
CA ASP A 448 -0.97 52.05 -15.08
C ASP A 448 -0.56 53.51 -15.38
N GLU A 449 0.54 54.00 -14.80
CA GLU A 449 1.21 55.26 -15.15
C GLU A 449 1.67 55.25 -16.63
N LYS A 450 2.35 54.19 -17.08
CA LYS A 450 2.72 54.04 -18.50
C LYS A 450 1.51 53.97 -19.43
N LEU A 451 0.44 53.28 -19.03
CA LEU A 451 -0.79 53.21 -19.81
C LEU A 451 -1.50 54.58 -19.89
N GLN A 452 -1.40 55.44 -18.87
CA GLN A 452 -1.86 56.84 -18.96
C GLN A 452 -0.96 57.72 -19.84
N GLU A 453 0.35 57.45 -19.87
CA GLU A 453 1.30 58.18 -20.73
C GLU A 453 1.12 57.78 -22.21
N ASP A 454 1.01 56.48 -22.50
CA ASP A 454 0.68 55.94 -23.83
C ASP A 454 -0.70 56.44 -24.32
N GLN A 455 -1.72 56.49 -23.45
CA GLN A 455 -3.05 57.03 -23.80
C GLN A 455 -3.08 58.54 -24.05
N ARG A 456 -2.02 59.29 -23.71
CA ARG A 456 -1.89 60.71 -24.08
C ARG A 456 -1.21 60.92 -25.43
N SER A 457 -0.70 59.85 -26.05
CA SER A 457 -0.12 59.88 -27.39
C SER A 457 -1.15 59.39 -28.43
N PRO A 458 -1.62 60.23 -29.37
CA PRO A 458 -2.59 59.82 -30.39
C PRO A 458 -1.91 58.99 -31.50
N GLN A 459 -1.49 57.77 -31.17
CA GLN A 459 -1.01 56.80 -32.15
C GLN A 459 -2.18 56.27 -32.99
N ALA A 460 -2.35 56.84 -34.19
CA ALA A 460 -3.38 56.43 -35.13
C ALA A 460 -3.20 54.96 -35.55
N ILE A 461 -4.29 54.19 -35.53
CA ILE A 461 -4.32 52.81 -36.00
C ILE A 461 -4.11 52.81 -37.52
N LEU A 462 -2.91 52.45 -37.96
CA LEU A 462 -2.62 52.21 -39.38
C LEU A 462 -3.29 50.91 -39.83
N VAL A 463 -4.53 51.03 -40.28
CA VAL A 463 -5.28 49.95 -40.96
C VAL A 463 -4.52 49.55 -42.24
N PRO A 464 -4.19 48.27 -42.47
CA PRO A 464 -3.56 47.82 -43.69
C PRO A 464 -4.42 48.11 -44.93
N THR A 465 -4.01 49.11 -45.72
CA THR A 465 -4.71 49.58 -46.92
C THR A 465 -4.25 48.81 -48.17
N LYS A 466 -4.75 47.57 -48.29
CA LYS A 466 -4.91 46.85 -49.56
C LYS A 466 -5.92 45.70 -49.39
N SER A 467 -6.57 45.32 -50.51
CA SER A 467 -7.73 44.44 -50.54
C SER A 467 -7.31 43.10 -51.14
N ASP A 468 -7.06 42.14 -50.24
CA ASP A 468 -6.47 40.84 -50.53
C ASP A 468 -7.25 39.80 -49.72
N GLU A 469 -7.76 38.74 -50.34
CA GLU A 469 -8.68 37.80 -49.68
C GLU A 469 -8.08 37.17 -48.39
N HIS A 470 -6.75 36.99 -48.36
CA HIS A 470 -6.04 36.51 -47.18
C HIS A 470 -5.99 37.54 -46.03
N SER A 471 -5.92 38.84 -46.31
CA SER A 471 -5.88 39.88 -45.28
C SER A 471 -7.24 40.06 -44.59
N GLU A 472 -8.34 39.80 -45.31
CA GLU A 472 -9.69 39.77 -44.73
C GLU A 472 -9.89 38.55 -43.82
N LYS A 473 -9.42 37.36 -44.22
CA LYS A 473 -9.46 36.16 -43.37
C LYS A 473 -8.69 36.36 -42.06
N VAL A 474 -7.51 36.99 -42.10
CA VAL A 474 -6.72 37.31 -40.89
C VAL A 474 -7.44 38.35 -40.02
N ARG A 475 -8.05 39.38 -40.62
CA ARG A 475 -8.87 40.38 -39.91
C ARG A 475 -10.06 39.75 -39.19
N ASP A 476 -10.73 38.79 -39.82
CA ASP A 476 -11.88 38.09 -39.25
C ASP A 476 -11.48 37.12 -38.11
N VAL A 477 -10.33 36.45 -38.23
CA VAL A 477 -9.71 35.70 -37.11
C VAL A 477 -9.34 36.62 -35.95
N LEU A 478 -8.77 37.80 -36.22
CA LEU A 478 -8.45 38.80 -35.21
C LEU A 478 -9.71 39.28 -34.46
N HIS A 479 -10.80 39.60 -35.17
CA HIS A 479 -12.07 39.98 -34.54
C HIS A 479 -12.62 38.87 -33.64
N LYS A 480 -12.59 37.61 -34.08
CA LYS A 480 -13.02 36.45 -33.27
C LYS A 480 -12.20 36.31 -31.98
N LEU A 481 -10.87 36.41 -32.07
CA LEU A 481 -9.97 36.33 -30.91
C LEU A 481 -10.18 37.50 -29.93
N LEU A 482 -10.43 38.71 -30.43
CA LEU A 482 -10.72 39.88 -29.59
C LEU A 482 -12.06 39.72 -28.85
N ALA A 483 -13.11 39.23 -29.52
CA ALA A 483 -14.40 38.95 -28.90
C ALA A 483 -14.29 37.85 -27.81
N ILE A 484 -13.60 36.73 -28.11
CA ILE A 484 -13.34 35.66 -27.13
C ILE A 484 -12.62 36.21 -25.89
N ARG A 485 -11.62 37.08 -26.08
CA ARG A 485 -10.91 37.74 -24.97
C ARG A 485 -11.82 38.61 -24.12
N GLU A 486 -12.71 39.39 -24.72
CA GLU A 486 -13.69 40.20 -23.99
C GLU A 486 -14.65 39.31 -23.19
N THR A 487 -15.15 38.22 -23.77
CA THR A 487 -15.98 37.23 -23.07
C THR A 487 -15.26 36.60 -21.88
N LEU A 488 -13.99 36.21 -22.03
CA LEU A 488 -13.18 35.65 -20.94
C LEU A 488 -13.02 36.64 -19.78
N GLN A 489 -12.82 37.92 -20.06
CA GLN A 489 -12.72 38.98 -19.05
C GLN A 489 -14.06 39.26 -18.36
N LYS A 490 -15.15 39.34 -19.14
CA LYS A 490 -16.51 39.67 -18.68
C LYS A 490 -17.15 38.56 -17.84
N GLU A 491 -17.05 37.30 -18.29
CA GLU A 491 -17.73 36.16 -17.67
C GLU A 491 -16.86 35.42 -16.64
N ASN A 492 -15.53 35.63 -16.69
CA ASN A 492 -14.53 35.11 -15.75
C ASN A 492 -14.74 33.63 -15.38
N PRO A 493 -14.37 32.69 -16.28
CA PRO A 493 -14.65 31.27 -16.10
C PRO A 493 -14.02 30.68 -14.83
N ILE A 494 -12.88 31.22 -14.40
CA ILE A 494 -12.14 30.75 -13.23
C ILE A 494 -12.92 31.05 -11.94
N SER A 495 -13.36 32.30 -11.73
CA SER A 495 -14.13 32.65 -10.52
C SER A 495 -15.53 32.03 -10.54
N SER A 496 -16.13 31.90 -11.72
CA SER A 496 -17.41 31.19 -11.87
C SER A 496 -17.27 29.69 -11.56
N CYS A 497 -16.16 29.04 -11.94
CA CYS A 497 -15.88 27.66 -11.59
C CYS A 497 -15.70 27.45 -10.08
N SER A 498 -14.90 28.29 -9.41
CA SER A 498 -14.77 28.22 -7.94
C SER A 498 -16.13 28.33 -7.26
N ARG A 499 -16.93 29.35 -7.62
CA ARG A 499 -18.29 29.55 -7.08
C ARG A 499 -19.24 28.36 -7.29
N VAL A 500 -19.08 27.57 -8.36
CA VAL A 500 -19.85 26.33 -8.59
C VAL A 500 -19.30 25.18 -7.74
N ALA A 501 -17.98 25.03 -7.63
CA ALA A 501 -17.32 24.02 -6.82
C ALA A 501 -17.57 24.22 -5.32
N ASP A 502 -17.38 25.44 -4.80
CA ASP A 502 -17.61 25.80 -3.40
C ASP A 502 -19.07 25.52 -2.99
N ARG A 503 -20.02 25.89 -3.86
CA ARG A 503 -21.45 25.60 -3.66
C ARG A 503 -21.70 24.10 -3.57
N PHE A 504 -21.05 23.29 -4.39
CA PHE A 504 -21.20 21.83 -4.38
C PHE A 504 -20.53 21.20 -3.14
N ILE A 505 -19.32 21.63 -2.78
CA ILE A 505 -18.59 21.21 -1.56
C ILE A 505 -19.42 21.46 -0.30
N ASN A 506 -20.10 22.62 -0.22
CA ASN A 506 -20.94 22.99 0.92
C ASN A 506 -22.27 22.21 1.00
N ASN A 507 -22.67 21.52 -0.06
CA ASN A 507 -23.90 20.71 -0.12
C ASN A 507 -23.64 19.19 -0.17
N THR A 508 -22.39 18.74 0.03
CA THR A 508 -22.06 17.32 0.20
C THR A 508 -21.35 17.05 1.52
N HIS A 509 -21.59 15.86 2.09
CA HIS A 509 -20.95 15.40 3.31
C HIS A 509 -19.89 14.31 3.05
N ASN A 510 -19.81 13.76 1.83
CA ASN A 510 -18.83 12.74 1.47
C ASN A 510 -17.46 13.38 1.15
N ALA A 511 -16.41 13.00 1.89
CA ALA A 511 -15.05 13.51 1.73
C ALA A 511 -14.44 13.15 0.35
N GLU A 512 -14.70 11.96 -0.16
CA GLU A 512 -14.26 11.52 -1.50
C GLU A 512 -14.94 12.36 -2.59
N THR A 513 -16.23 12.68 -2.43
CA THR A 513 -16.94 13.59 -3.33
C THR A 513 -16.34 15.00 -3.28
N LYS A 514 -15.95 15.51 -2.10
CA LYS A 514 -15.23 16.80 -1.99
C LYS A 514 -13.88 16.78 -2.69
N GLN A 515 -13.10 15.69 -2.55
CA GLN A 515 -11.84 15.52 -3.29
C GLN A 515 -12.06 15.51 -4.81
N ARG A 516 -13.06 14.76 -5.31
CA ARG A 516 -13.44 14.73 -6.73
C ARG A 516 -13.86 16.11 -7.24
N ILE A 517 -14.61 16.91 -6.46
CA ILE A 517 -14.97 18.30 -6.81
C ILE A 517 -13.72 19.20 -6.88
N SER A 518 -12.84 19.12 -5.88
CA SER A 518 -11.58 19.89 -5.83
C SER A 518 -10.58 19.48 -6.92
N TYR A 519 -10.65 18.26 -7.44
CA TYR A 519 -9.91 17.83 -8.63
C TYR A 519 -10.47 18.48 -9.90
N GLU A 520 -11.77 18.37 -10.15
CA GLU A 520 -12.42 18.92 -11.35
C GLU A 520 -12.34 20.45 -11.41
N MET A 521 -12.43 21.14 -10.26
CA MET A 521 -12.17 22.58 -10.19
C MET A 521 -10.74 22.92 -10.57
N ARG A 522 -9.73 22.21 -10.03
CA ARG A 522 -8.31 22.45 -10.39
C ARG A 522 -8.05 22.18 -11.87
N LYS A 523 -8.64 21.12 -12.43
CA LYS A 523 -8.57 20.78 -13.84
C LYS A 523 -9.16 21.88 -14.73
N PHE A 524 -10.44 22.22 -14.54
CA PHE A 524 -11.12 23.25 -15.32
C PHE A 524 -10.41 24.61 -15.22
N CYS A 525 -10.00 25.03 -14.02
CA CYS A 525 -9.28 26.28 -13.81
C CYS A 525 -7.86 26.29 -14.40
N LYS A 526 -7.26 25.13 -14.69
CA LYS A 526 -6.02 25.02 -15.48
C LYS A 526 -6.33 25.16 -16.96
N GLU A 527 -7.25 24.34 -17.47
CA GLU A 527 -7.63 24.31 -18.89
C GLU A 527 -8.14 25.68 -19.38
N ALA A 528 -8.92 26.41 -18.55
CA ALA A 528 -9.38 27.76 -18.86
C ALA A 528 -8.25 28.81 -18.89
N LYS A 529 -7.20 28.64 -18.06
CA LYS A 529 -5.99 29.50 -18.10
C LYS A 529 -5.16 29.19 -19.35
N ASP A 530 -4.99 27.92 -19.68
CA ASP A 530 -4.25 27.49 -20.87
C ASP A 530 -4.97 27.96 -22.15
N TYR A 531 -6.30 27.86 -22.23
CA TYR A 531 -7.13 28.46 -23.28
C TYR A 531 -6.93 29.97 -23.37
N SER A 532 -7.04 30.70 -22.25
CA SER A 532 -6.87 32.17 -22.21
C SER A 532 -5.49 32.61 -22.69
N LYS A 533 -4.43 31.91 -22.24
CA LYS A 533 -3.06 32.12 -22.71
C LYS A 533 -2.90 31.83 -24.20
N ALA A 534 -3.59 30.80 -24.70
CA ALA A 534 -3.60 30.43 -26.10
C ALA A 534 -4.29 31.52 -26.98
N VAL A 535 -5.32 32.19 -26.48
CA VAL A 535 -5.93 33.36 -27.15
C VAL A 535 -4.94 34.54 -27.22
N GLU A 536 -4.32 34.93 -26.10
CA GLU A 536 -3.36 36.04 -26.08
C GLU A 536 -2.11 35.76 -26.93
N ASN A 537 -1.61 34.53 -26.95
CA ASN A 537 -0.50 34.14 -27.82
C ASN A 537 -0.83 34.37 -29.31
N ARG A 538 -2.03 34.01 -29.76
CA ARG A 538 -2.47 34.24 -31.16
C ARG A 538 -2.66 35.73 -31.45
N LEU A 539 -3.22 36.49 -30.50
CA LEU A 539 -3.31 37.96 -30.61
C LEU A 539 -1.92 38.61 -30.67
N ALA A 540 -0.91 38.05 -29.99
CA ALA A 540 0.47 38.51 -30.07
C ALA A 540 1.11 38.17 -31.44
N MET A 541 0.87 36.98 -31.99
CA MET A 541 1.33 36.61 -33.35
C MET A 541 0.81 37.59 -34.41
N ILE A 542 -0.51 37.85 -34.42
CA ILE A 542 -1.14 38.77 -35.39
C ILE A 542 -0.67 40.23 -35.24
N ARG A 543 -0.19 40.63 -34.04
CA ARG A 543 0.39 41.96 -33.80
C ARG A 543 1.89 42.04 -34.14
N GLY A 544 2.60 40.90 -34.09
CA GLY A 544 4.05 40.83 -34.29
C GLY A 544 4.49 40.67 -35.74
N ASP A 545 3.62 40.13 -36.59
CA ASP A 545 3.88 39.89 -38.02
C ASP A 545 2.76 40.47 -38.89
N GLN A 546 3.12 41.34 -39.84
CA GLN A 546 2.20 42.00 -40.76
C GLN A 546 1.91 41.17 -42.03
N LEU A 547 2.62 40.06 -42.23
CA LEU A 547 2.52 39.18 -43.40
C LEU A 547 1.95 37.78 -43.07
N ILE A 548 1.60 37.54 -41.81
CA ILE A 548 1.01 36.26 -41.36
C ILE A 548 -0.28 35.93 -42.11
N THR A 549 -0.41 34.69 -42.60
CA THR A 549 -1.64 34.20 -43.25
C THR A 549 -2.54 33.48 -42.24
N ALA A 550 -3.85 33.40 -42.55
CA ALA A 550 -4.82 32.78 -41.64
C ALA A 550 -4.47 31.31 -41.32
N ASP A 551 -3.93 30.58 -42.30
CA ASP A 551 -3.56 29.17 -42.21
C ASP A 551 -2.32 28.92 -41.32
N GLN A 552 -1.53 29.97 -41.05
CA GLN A 552 -0.40 29.94 -40.12
C GLN A 552 -0.81 30.20 -38.66
N ILE A 553 -2.08 30.58 -38.41
CA ILE A 553 -2.62 30.80 -37.07
C ILE A 553 -3.25 29.48 -36.59
N PRO A 554 -2.69 28.79 -35.57
CA PRO A 554 -3.22 27.49 -35.14
C PRO A 554 -4.68 27.61 -34.68
N ALA A 555 -5.54 26.63 -34.98
CA ALA A 555 -6.90 26.58 -34.44
C ALA A 555 -6.89 26.61 -32.89
N LEU A 556 -7.86 27.26 -32.25
CA LEU A 556 -8.03 27.19 -30.80
C LEU A 556 -8.43 25.76 -30.38
N PRO A 557 -7.96 25.27 -29.21
CA PRO A 557 -8.56 24.08 -28.60
C PRO A 557 -9.99 24.39 -28.15
N ASP A 558 -10.80 23.35 -27.94
CA ASP A 558 -12.15 23.50 -27.38
C ASP A 558 -12.12 24.18 -26.00
N PHE A 559 -13.19 24.92 -25.69
CA PHE A 559 -13.36 25.50 -24.36
C PHE A 559 -13.68 24.40 -23.33
N PRO A 560 -13.04 24.37 -22.15
CA PRO A 560 -13.20 23.28 -21.20
C PRO A 560 -14.63 23.11 -20.69
N VAL A 561 -14.97 21.87 -20.32
CA VAL A 561 -16.25 21.49 -19.71
C VAL A 561 -16.02 20.48 -18.59
N PHE A 562 -16.83 20.55 -17.53
CA PHE A 562 -16.82 19.57 -16.45
C PHE A 562 -16.99 18.13 -16.97
N SER A 563 -16.41 17.14 -16.32
CA SER A 563 -16.57 15.73 -16.72
C SER A 563 -18.03 15.24 -16.66
N VAL A 564 -18.28 14.05 -17.21
CA VAL A 564 -19.59 13.38 -17.11
C VAL A 564 -19.87 13.00 -15.65
N GLY A 565 -18.86 12.49 -14.93
CA GLY A 565 -18.96 12.13 -13.51
C GLY A 565 -19.31 13.32 -12.62
N PHE A 566 -18.64 14.46 -12.79
CA PHE A 566 -18.95 15.69 -12.06
C PHE A 566 -20.39 16.14 -12.30
N ARG A 567 -20.83 16.18 -13.57
CA ARG A 567 -22.19 16.62 -13.93
C ARG A 567 -23.27 15.67 -13.42
N LYS A 568 -23.00 14.36 -13.37
CA LYS A 568 -23.89 13.35 -12.75
C LYS A 568 -24.00 13.55 -11.24
N ALA A 569 -22.88 13.58 -10.52
CA ALA A 569 -22.86 13.77 -9.07
C ALA A 569 -23.47 15.12 -8.64
N TYR A 570 -23.27 16.18 -9.41
CA TYR A 570 -23.92 17.48 -9.20
C TYR A 570 -25.44 17.36 -9.37
N LYS A 571 -25.93 16.69 -10.43
CA LYS A 571 -27.37 16.48 -10.66
C LYS A 571 -28.02 15.69 -9.53
N GLU A 572 -27.34 14.66 -9.03
CA GLU A 572 -27.82 13.78 -7.95
C GLU A 572 -27.86 14.52 -6.60
N THR A 573 -26.82 15.29 -6.27
CA THR A 573 -26.71 16.03 -5.00
C THR A 573 -27.60 17.28 -4.98
N MET A 574 -27.53 18.09 -6.05
CA MET A 574 -28.12 19.43 -6.12
C MET A 574 -29.52 19.43 -6.78
N LYS A 575 -30.03 18.26 -7.17
CA LYS A 575 -31.33 18.04 -7.86
C LYS A 575 -31.56 18.93 -9.10
N SER A 576 -30.49 19.42 -9.71
CA SER A 576 -30.49 20.44 -10.76
C SER A 576 -29.35 20.21 -11.76
N LYS A 577 -29.51 20.66 -13.02
CA LYS A 577 -28.42 20.56 -14.02
C LYS A 577 -27.23 21.40 -13.56
N ALA A 578 -26.01 20.88 -13.69
CA ALA A 578 -24.79 21.62 -13.38
C ALA A 578 -24.70 22.89 -14.26
N PRO A 579 -24.34 24.06 -13.70
CA PRO A 579 -24.20 25.29 -14.49
C PRO A 579 -23.16 25.13 -15.61
N LYS A 580 -23.51 25.60 -16.81
CA LYS A 580 -22.51 25.87 -17.86
C LYS A 580 -21.65 27.05 -17.41
N ILE A 581 -20.37 27.03 -17.77
CA ILE A 581 -19.42 28.12 -17.52
C ILE A 581 -18.95 28.65 -18.86
N CYS A 582 -19.00 29.97 -19.03
CA CYS A 582 -18.77 30.65 -20.31
C CYS A 582 -19.56 30.03 -21.46
N GLU A 583 -20.89 30.01 -21.34
CA GLU A 583 -21.79 29.46 -22.37
C GLU A 583 -21.60 30.16 -23.73
N SER A 584 -21.25 31.45 -23.73
CA SER A 584 -20.84 32.22 -24.91
C SER A 584 -19.61 31.67 -25.66
N LEU A 585 -18.76 30.86 -24.99
CA LEU A 585 -17.57 30.20 -25.55
C LEU A 585 -17.78 28.71 -25.82
N LEU A 586 -18.92 28.13 -25.41
CA LEU A 586 -19.32 26.76 -25.77
C LEU A 586 -19.89 26.75 -27.20
N THR A 587 -19.03 27.07 -28.17
CA THR A 587 -19.43 27.15 -29.58
C THR A 587 -19.83 25.79 -30.14
N ILE A 588 -21.14 25.65 -30.40
CA ILE A 588 -21.67 24.71 -31.40
C ILE A 588 -20.87 24.93 -32.71
N PRO A 589 -20.36 23.87 -33.37
CA PRO A 589 -19.58 24.02 -34.59
C PRO A 589 -20.34 24.78 -35.69
N LYS A 590 -19.80 25.93 -36.12
CA LYS A 590 -20.35 26.68 -37.27
C LYS A 590 -20.05 25.94 -38.57
N GLY A 591 -20.92 24.99 -38.89
CA GLY A 591 -20.91 24.16 -40.09
C GLY A 591 -22.19 23.34 -40.27
N GLU A 592 -22.84 22.91 -39.18
CA GLU A 592 -24.11 22.17 -39.22
C GLU A 592 -25.24 22.93 -38.51
N LEU A 593 -25.99 23.74 -39.24
CA LEU A 593 -27.38 24.09 -38.90
C LEU A 593 -28.32 23.30 -39.81
N ALA A 594 -28.39 21.99 -39.55
CA ALA A 594 -29.36 21.06 -40.11
C ALA A 594 -29.94 20.21 -38.96
N ASP A 595 -30.59 20.93 -38.04
CA ASP A 595 -31.48 20.43 -36.99
C ASP A 595 -30.83 19.71 -35.81
N VAL A 596 -30.88 20.38 -34.65
CA VAL A 596 -30.57 19.81 -33.34
C VAL A 596 -31.72 18.90 -32.85
N GLU A 597 -32.87 18.87 -33.52
CA GLU A 597 -34.06 18.11 -33.10
C GLU A 597 -34.28 16.84 -33.94
N CYS A 598 -34.42 15.71 -33.25
CA CYS A 598 -34.74 14.42 -33.84
C CYS A 598 -36.23 14.36 -34.24
N LEU A 599 -36.55 14.44 -35.53
CA LEU A 599 -37.96 14.48 -36.01
C LEU A 599 -38.84 13.26 -35.64
N ILE A 600 -38.27 12.21 -35.03
CA ILE A 600 -39.00 11.00 -34.62
C ILE A 600 -39.57 11.15 -33.21
N CYS A 601 -38.84 11.78 -32.28
CA CYS A 601 -39.27 12.02 -30.90
C CYS A 601 -39.48 13.51 -30.54
N LEU A 602 -39.04 14.42 -31.42
CA LEU A 602 -39.04 15.88 -31.27
C LEU A 602 -38.14 16.42 -30.14
N ASP A 603 -37.33 15.58 -29.51
CA ASP A 603 -36.29 15.98 -28.55
C ASP A 603 -35.01 16.47 -29.24
N THR A 604 -34.20 17.22 -28.49
CA THR A 604 -32.90 17.75 -28.93
C THR A 604 -31.75 16.76 -28.69
N ILE A 605 -30.96 16.52 -29.74
CA ILE A 605 -29.79 15.66 -29.81
C ILE A 605 -28.58 16.40 -29.21
N ASP A 606 -28.05 15.95 -28.07
CA ASP A 606 -26.81 16.46 -27.45
C ASP A 606 -25.57 15.84 -28.11
N VAL A 607 -24.40 16.44 -27.89
CA VAL A 607 -23.07 16.01 -28.40
C VAL A 607 -22.59 14.67 -27.79
N LYS A 608 -23.49 13.94 -27.13
CA LYS A 608 -23.26 12.66 -26.45
C LYS A 608 -24.25 11.58 -26.85
N ASP A 609 -25.34 11.95 -27.50
CA ASP A 609 -26.33 10.99 -27.96
C ASP A 609 -25.80 10.39 -29.26
N GLU A 610 -25.69 9.06 -29.28
CA GLU A 610 -25.30 8.37 -30.50
C GLU A 610 -26.35 8.70 -31.58
N SER A 611 -25.89 9.32 -32.66
CA SER A 611 -26.77 9.92 -33.64
C SER A 611 -26.35 9.61 -35.07
N GLN A 612 -27.29 9.05 -35.82
CA GLN A 612 -27.09 8.76 -37.23
C GLN A 612 -27.45 9.97 -38.08
N LYS A 613 -26.54 10.34 -38.98
CA LYS A 613 -26.72 11.42 -39.96
C LYS A 613 -27.19 10.83 -41.30
N CYS A 614 -28.22 11.41 -41.90
CA CYS A 614 -28.56 11.12 -43.29
C CYS A 614 -27.63 11.88 -44.25
N GLU A 615 -26.89 11.17 -45.09
CA GLU A 615 -25.95 11.79 -46.05
C GLU A 615 -26.65 12.72 -47.05
N CYS A 616 -27.85 12.35 -47.51
CA CYS A 616 -28.59 13.07 -48.54
C CYS A 616 -29.12 14.45 -48.09
N CYS A 617 -29.48 14.62 -46.81
CA CYS A 617 -30.11 15.85 -46.31
C CYS A 617 -29.47 16.41 -45.02
N SER A 618 -28.37 15.82 -44.56
CA SER A 618 -27.62 16.15 -43.34
C SER A 618 -28.37 16.14 -42.00
N ARG A 619 -29.68 15.90 -41.97
CA ARG A 619 -30.49 15.66 -40.76
C ARG A 619 -29.89 14.56 -39.88
N ARG A 620 -29.94 14.76 -38.56
CA ARG A 620 -29.55 13.77 -37.54
C ARG A 620 -30.79 13.20 -36.82
N TYR A 621 -30.62 12.00 -36.27
CA TYR A 621 -31.60 11.29 -35.45
C TYR A 621 -30.86 10.54 -34.33
N HIS A 622 -31.48 10.33 -33.16
CA HIS A 622 -30.94 9.39 -32.17
C HIS A 622 -30.89 7.97 -32.76
N ASN A 623 -29.82 7.21 -32.48
CA ASN A 623 -29.65 5.82 -32.96
C ASN A 623 -30.87 4.95 -32.62
N ASP A 624 -31.36 4.99 -31.38
CA ASP A 624 -32.56 4.24 -30.98
C ASP A 624 -33.79 4.61 -31.81
N CYS A 625 -34.05 5.91 -31.99
CA CYS A 625 -35.21 6.39 -32.73
C CYS A 625 -35.18 5.98 -34.21
N ILE A 626 -34.02 6.09 -34.87
CA ILE A 626 -33.92 5.74 -36.30
C ILE A 626 -33.89 4.22 -36.51
N ARG A 627 -33.30 3.45 -35.60
CA ARG A 627 -33.34 1.98 -35.59
C ARG A 627 -34.76 1.44 -35.38
N ASP A 628 -35.57 2.09 -34.55
CA ASP A 628 -37.00 1.79 -34.44
C ASP A 628 -37.78 2.17 -35.72
N TRP A 629 -37.43 3.28 -36.38
CA TRP A 629 -38.01 3.66 -37.66
C TRP A 629 -37.67 2.67 -38.79
N PHE A 630 -36.44 2.15 -38.84
CA PHE A 630 -36.02 1.16 -39.85
C PHE A 630 -36.79 -0.17 -39.80
N LYS A 631 -37.39 -0.52 -38.64
CA LYS A 631 -38.32 -1.65 -38.51
C LYS A 631 -39.63 -1.44 -39.29
N VAL A 632 -39.94 -0.20 -39.67
CA VAL A 632 -41.14 0.20 -40.42
C VAL A 632 -40.80 0.65 -41.85
N LYS A 633 -39.75 1.47 -42.03
CA LYS A 633 -39.26 1.94 -43.34
C LYS A 633 -37.74 2.19 -43.33
N ARG A 634 -37.00 1.55 -44.25
CA ARG A 634 -35.55 1.77 -44.46
C ARG A 634 -35.25 3.04 -45.29
N ASN A 635 -35.84 4.17 -44.91
CA ASN A 635 -35.60 5.46 -45.56
C ASN A 635 -35.64 6.64 -44.58
N CYS A 636 -34.97 7.74 -44.92
CA CYS A 636 -34.86 8.92 -44.06
C CYS A 636 -36.23 9.60 -43.84
N PRO A 637 -36.68 9.83 -42.59
CA PRO A 637 -37.95 10.52 -42.31
C PRO A 637 -38.09 11.91 -42.95
N ALA A 638 -36.99 12.65 -43.16
CA ALA A 638 -37.04 14.02 -43.67
C ALA A 638 -37.05 14.13 -45.21
N CYS A 639 -36.34 13.26 -45.92
CA CYS A 639 -36.16 13.35 -47.38
C CYS A 639 -36.60 12.12 -48.17
N SER A 640 -37.04 11.05 -47.49
CA SER A 640 -37.42 9.75 -48.08
C SER A 640 -36.35 9.01 -48.89
N SER A 641 -35.13 9.55 -49.02
CA SER A 641 -33.97 8.85 -49.57
C SER A 641 -33.60 7.61 -48.73
N GLY A 642 -33.01 6.60 -49.38
CA GLY A 642 -32.51 5.41 -48.70
C GLY A 642 -31.51 5.76 -47.58
N LEU A 643 -31.63 5.08 -46.45
CA LEU A 643 -30.72 5.21 -45.31
C LEU A 643 -30.52 3.81 -44.73
N LEU A 644 -29.27 3.38 -44.63
CA LEU A 644 -28.87 2.05 -44.15
C LEU A 644 -28.56 2.11 -42.66
N ASP A 645 -28.74 1.01 -41.93
CA ASP A 645 -28.34 0.92 -40.53
C ASP A 645 -26.82 0.67 -40.44
N ASN A 646 -26.11 1.51 -39.67
CA ASN A 646 -24.65 1.42 -39.51
C ASN A 646 -24.21 0.25 -38.61
N GLU A 647 -25.11 -0.34 -37.82
CA GLU A 647 -24.84 -1.58 -37.06
C GLU A 647 -25.05 -2.84 -37.93
N GLU A 648 -26.06 -2.82 -38.83
CA GLU A 648 -26.33 -3.94 -39.77
C GLU A 648 -25.34 -3.94 -40.95
N PHE A 649 -24.90 -2.75 -41.39
CA PHE A 649 -23.97 -2.55 -42.50
C PHE A 649 -22.85 -1.57 -42.11
N PRO A 650 -21.90 -1.97 -41.25
CA PRO A 650 -20.75 -1.14 -40.89
C PRO A 650 -19.90 -0.82 -42.12
N SER A 651 -19.33 0.38 -42.16
CA SER A 651 -18.48 0.84 -43.26
C SER A 651 -17.21 -0.01 -43.39
N LEU A 652 -16.94 -0.48 -44.62
CA LEU A 652 -15.71 -1.19 -44.97
C LEU A 652 -14.54 -0.19 -45.06
N GLY A 653 -13.86 0.02 -43.92
CA GLY A 653 -12.64 0.82 -43.79
C GLY A 653 -11.36 0.02 -44.03
#